data_AF-A0A662AKF7-F1
#
_entry.id   AF-A0A662AKF7-F1
#
_cell.length_a   1.000
_cell.length_b   1.000
_cell.length_c   1.000
_cell.angle_alpha   90.00
_cell.angle_beta   90.00
_cell.angle_gamma   90.00
#
_symmetry.space_group_name_H-M   'P 1'
#
loop_
_entity.id
_entity.type
_entity.pdbx_description
1 polymer ?
#
loop_
_entity_poly.entity_id
_entity_poly.type
_entity_poly.pdbx_seq_one_letter_code
_entity_poly.pdbx_strand_id
1 'polypeptide(L)'
;MKSIELNSDTLRLDSLSLVPGSIHILLSDGSELDKKLYKVDEAKSLLLLDPSVRKQHKSLGVTYRVFPYDLSKSLSHKSLENLLQSNQNDSLGPLIYQSQKKKQEDLFGLGDFNRSGSISRALSTGNNQNLSVASNLNLQIAGNITPELKLKASITDNNIPIQPDGNTQQIQDFDKVFIQLTHKNGDLIAGDFIMNRPKSHFLNYHKKAQGAYLDVHFPISNKKDAPTLRTYGGIALSRGKFARNQIVGIEGSQGPYKLQGGNFERYIVVLSGTEKVYIDGKLMTRGQNYDYIIDYNTAEITFMPRILITKDKRIHVEFQYSDRNYASYLLNAGLEYQSNKFSFATHYFKESDLKDQTLDQELTNAQKQLLHDIGDSLFLAIIPKADSVQFNGSEVLYKKIDSLGYNPVYVYSTHPDSAHYRLSFSMVGSNNGDYIQIKSGANGRVFRWVAPIGGMKQGDYEPVVLLVTPKKKQMLVLSADYEILKNTHIKAELAMSDYDLNLFSPYDNGDNNGYAYKIGLDNIINLSKTKKQAWQLVSNAKYEYLDQNFEAIERFRSVEFNRDWNIKTYDNKEQHLFDAGIRLQQKRKGFVKYQLKSFQMQSDYSGLRNRLYGNLNLNKQWHLDFDGSITQSNDQFQNTMFVRHRANINKSWKKFRIGLSEMAEDNRFTNNTTDSLSKQSFSFQEFKVYMENADTMKNKFHIHYKWREDKVQNLNTLSRAMLANEAGINMALLKSRRSKLMLTFSYRQLTIQDSNLTQVRPDETGLGEINHKLRLWKGALTANTFYQIGSVMEVEKEFSYLEVAPGQGVYSWTDYNNNGVKELDEFEVAAFTDQANYIRIYIPGTHYTKTFGNQFSTSIMINPARIWRRSKKKFLKTLSHFTNQLVYRAVHKTQSTDIWEIANPFFNNIDDPQVLNMNSNFRNTFYFNRSHPKFGADISYRKNQIKLLMTNGFESKNLNEWRLKLRWNFARKWQINFRGSDGEKLANSEYFDSRDYQIKNYEVEPNIVFQPNKYMRISAKYVFGSKQNTIGNRESVKSNRVAFNAKYNLLSKGILNGSVQYISMDYLGNQNSPVAYEMMEGLRSGDNFTWNISYQRTILKNLQLSISYNGRKPADTDVIHVGSVQLRAFF
;
A
#
# COMPACT_ATOMS: atom_id res chain seq x y z
N MET A 1 85.21 48.27 19.13
CA MET A 1 84.76 48.03 20.52
C MET A 1 83.37 48.63 20.66
N LYS A 2 82.39 47.87 21.14
CA LYS A 2 80.98 48.27 21.25
C LYS A 2 80.64 48.41 22.74
N SER A 3 80.20 49.58 23.16
CA SER A 3 79.73 49.79 24.55
C SER A 3 78.29 49.28 24.69
N ILE A 4 78.01 48.50 25.72
CA ILE A 4 76.68 47.89 25.96
C ILE A 4 76.22 48.24 27.37
N GLU A 5 75.02 48.80 27.48
CA GLU A 5 74.37 49.09 28.77
C GLU A 5 73.76 47.82 29.39
N LEU A 6 73.92 47.68 30.71
CA LEU A 6 73.57 46.46 31.43
C LEU A 6 72.12 46.47 31.97
N ASN A 7 71.14 46.47 31.05
CA ASN A 7 69.72 46.66 31.41
C ASN A 7 68.97 45.35 31.73
N SER A 8 69.52 44.18 31.37
CA SER A 8 68.96 42.86 31.64
C SER A 8 70.07 41.85 31.96
N ASP A 9 69.70 40.70 32.52
CA ASP A 9 70.60 39.58 32.82
C ASP A 9 71.15 38.91 31.56
N THR A 10 70.33 38.86 30.52
CA THR A 10 70.67 38.36 29.18
C THR A 10 70.64 39.52 28.19
N LEU A 11 71.76 39.76 27.52
CA LEU A 11 71.94 40.84 26.54
C LEU A 11 72.19 40.24 25.16
N ARG A 12 71.52 40.75 24.15
CA ARG A 12 71.80 40.36 22.76
C ARG A 12 72.90 41.25 22.19
N LEU A 13 74.03 40.63 21.83
CA LEU A 13 75.20 41.34 21.30
C LEU A 13 74.99 41.70 19.83
N ASP A 14 74.48 40.76 19.03
CA ASP A 14 74.31 40.93 17.59
C ASP A 14 73.09 40.19 17.02
N SER A 15 72.73 40.54 15.78
CA SER A 15 71.71 39.85 14.99
C SER A 15 72.24 38.57 14.32
N LEU A 16 73.55 38.47 14.09
CA LEU A 16 74.24 37.31 13.51
C LEU A 16 75.01 36.54 14.57
N SER A 17 75.22 35.23 14.39
CA SER A 17 75.94 34.38 15.36
C SER A 17 77.38 34.82 15.58
N LEU A 18 77.88 34.73 16.80
CA LEU A 18 79.25 35.07 17.17
C LEU A 18 80.22 33.95 16.77
N VAL A 19 81.47 34.32 16.45
CA VAL A 19 82.56 33.35 16.29
C VAL A 19 83.00 32.88 17.69
N PRO A 20 82.96 31.57 18.01
CA PRO A 20 83.36 31.05 19.31
C PRO A 20 84.76 31.52 19.74
N GLY A 21 84.86 31.97 20.99
CA GLY A 21 86.12 32.46 21.57
C GLY A 21 86.57 33.85 21.10
N SER A 22 85.83 34.54 20.24
CA SER A 22 86.20 35.88 19.74
C SER A 22 85.78 37.04 20.66
N ILE A 23 85.01 36.76 21.70
CA ILE A 23 84.45 37.77 22.60
C ILE A 23 85.44 38.14 23.71
N HIS A 24 85.70 39.43 23.85
CA HIS A 24 86.40 40.04 24.97
C HIS A 24 85.51 41.12 25.59
N ILE A 25 85.42 41.13 26.91
CA ILE A 25 84.59 42.05 27.68
C ILE A 25 85.51 42.82 28.61
N LEU A 26 85.49 44.15 28.49
CA LEU A 26 86.32 45.08 29.25
C LEU A 26 85.44 45.90 30.19
N LEU A 27 85.94 46.10 31.40
CA LEU A 27 85.39 47.00 32.41
C LEU A 27 85.73 48.46 32.06
N SER A 28 85.11 49.40 32.77
CA SER A 28 85.29 50.85 32.56
C SER A 28 86.72 51.34 32.86
N ASP A 29 87.49 50.57 33.63
CA ASP A 29 88.90 50.82 33.94
C ASP A 29 89.88 50.18 32.95
N GLY A 30 89.38 49.49 31.92
CA GLY A 30 90.18 48.83 30.88
C GLY A 30 90.65 47.41 31.21
N SER A 31 90.28 46.85 32.38
CA SER A 31 90.58 45.46 32.74
C SER A 31 89.56 44.46 32.13
N GLU A 32 89.99 43.21 31.85
CA GLU A 32 89.13 42.17 31.26
C GLU A 32 88.25 41.51 32.34
N LEU A 33 86.96 41.35 32.05
CA LEU A 33 85.99 40.72 32.96
C LEU A 33 86.29 39.22 33.08
N ASP A 34 86.32 38.69 34.31
CA ASP A 34 86.55 37.26 34.56
C ASP A 34 85.54 36.39 33.79
N LYS A 35 86.05 35.41 33.04
CA LYS A 35 85.27 34.45 32.25
C LYS A 35 84.30 33.61 33.08
N LYS A 36 84.46 33.55 34.41
CA LYS A 36 83.49 32.90 35.31
C LYS A 36 82.22 33.73 35.54
N LEU A 37 82.28 35.04 35.31
CA LEU A 37 81.20 35.99 35.59
C LEU A 37 80.26 36.20 34.39
N TYR A 38 80.51 35.52 33.26
CA TYR A 38 79.64 35.58 32.11
C TYR A 38 79.59 34.26 31.34
N LYS A 39 78.50 34.04 30.63
CA LYS A 39 78.35 32.96 29.64
C LYS A 39 77.88 33.56 28.34
N VAL A 40 78.32 32.97 27.23
CA VAL A 40 77.90 33.40 25.90
C VAL A 40 77.24 32.23 25.20
N ASP A 41 76.10 32.49 24.57
CA ASP A 41 75.50 31.62 23.57
C ASP A 41 75.88 32.21 22.21
N GLU A 42 76.93 31.66 21.61
CA GLU A 42 77.49 32.18 20.37
C GLU A 42 76.54 31.95 19.18
N ALA A 43 75.70 30.92 19.22
CA ALA A 43 74.74 30.65 18.14
C ALA A 43 73.63 31.71 18.11
N LYS A 44 73.12 32.13 19.28
CA LYS A 44 72.07 33.17 19.38
C LYS A 44 72.60 34.59 19.58
N SER A 45 73.91 34.74 19.75
CA SER A 45 74.59 35.99 20.10
C SER A 45 74.08 36.63 21.38
N LEU A 46 73.87 35.80 22.41
CA LEU A 46 73.42 36.23 23.73
C LEU A 46 74.58 36.18 24.73
N LEU A 47 74.76 37.25 25.49
CA LEU A 47 75.65 37.36 26.63
C LEU A 47 74.82 37.33 27.91
N LEU A 48 75.04 36.31 28.74
CA LEU A 48 74.46 36.17 30.06
C LEU A 48 75.49 36.61 31.09
N LEU A 49 75.16 37.64 31.86
CA LEU A 49 76.03 38.18 32.89
C LEU A 49 75.58 37.71 34.27
N ASP A 50 76.56 37.41 35.14
CA ASP A 50 76.27 37.18 36.55
C ASP A 50 75.64 38.46 37.16
N PRO A 51 74.59 38.34 38.01
CA PRO A 51 73.95 39.49 38.63
C PRO A 51 74.90 40.43 39.39
N SER A 52 76.03 39.91 39.90
CA SER A 52 77.06 40.72 40.58
C SER A 52 77.67 41.79 39.67
N VAL A 53 77.89 41.48 38.39
CA VAL A 53 78.48 42.41 37.40
C VAL A 53 77.57 43.61 37.15
N ARG A 54 76.25 43.37 37.05
CA ARG A 54 75.25 44.42 36.79
C ARG A 54 75.02 45.37 37.97
N LYS A 55 75.36 44.94 39.19
CA LYS A 55 75.29 45.80 40.38
C LYS A 55 76.48 46.75 40.48
N GLN A 56 77.62 46.38 39.90
CA GLN A 56 78.89 47.11 40.05
C GLN A 56 79.25 47.97 38.83
N HIS A 57 78.72 47.65 37.63
CA HIS A 57 79.01 48.39 36.40
C HIS A 57 77.73 48.76 35.67
N LYS A 58 77.69 49.97 35.07
CA LYS A 58 76.54 50.45 34.28
C LYS A 58 76.66 50.09 32.79
N SER A 59 77.88 49.95 32.28
CA SER A 59 78.17 49.56 30.91
C SER A 59 79.46 48.74 30.82
N LEU A 60 79.57 47.94 29.76
CA LEU A 60 80.77 47.14 29.43
C LEU A 60 81.21 47.40 27.99
N GLY A 61 82.53 47.44 27.77
CA GLY A 61 83.10 47.47 26.42
C GLY A 61 83.26 46.06 25.88
N VAL A 62 82.60 45.71 24.79
CA VAL A 62 82.66 44.36 24.21
C VAL A 62 83.26 44.41 22.80
N THR A 63 84.18 43.50 22.50
CA THR A 63 84.67 43.23 21.14
C THR A 63 84.45 41.78 20.79
N TYR A 64 83.91 41.51 19.61
CA TYR A 64 83.60 40.16 19.11
C TYR A 64 83.66 40.13 17.58
N ARG A 65 83.77 38.93 17.01
CA ARG A 65 83.61 38.69 15.56
C ARG A 65 82.31 37.92 15.33
N VAL A 66 81.66 38.14 14.20
CA VAL A 66 80.41 37.47 13.82
C VAL A 66 80.59 36.66 12.54
N PHE A 67 79.81 35.59 12.39
CA PHE A 67 79.61 34.93 11.10
C PHE A 67 78.65 35.76 10.23
N PRO A 68 78.70 35.62 8.89
CA PRO A 68 77.74 36.30 8.00
C PRO A 68 76.33 35.64 8.00
N TYR A 69 76.02 34.76 8.95
CA TYR A 69 74.75 34.05 9.07
C TYR A 69 74.35 33.83 10.54
N ASP A 70 73.04 33.79 10.80
CA ASP A 70 72.45 33.42 12.09
C ASP A 70 72.18 31.90 12.13
N LEU A 71 73.06 31.17 12.81
CA LEU A 71 73.00 29.72 13.01
C LEU A 71 71.85 29.28 13.93
N SER A 72 71.26 30.20 14.70
CA SER A 72 70.10 29.91 15.55
C SER A 72 68.76 30.00 14.81
N LYS A 73 68.76 30.53 13.58
CA LYS A 73 67.56 30.70 12.77
C LYS A 73 67.02 29.37 12.26
N SER A 74 65.95 28.89 12.88
CA SER A 74 65.22 27.70 12.41
C SER A 74 64.45 27.99 11.12
N LEU A 75 64.88 27.42 10.01
CA LEU A 75 64.13 27.41 8.75
C LEU A 75 63.16 26.22 8.73
N SER A 76 61.85 26.50 8.64
CA SER A 76 60.83 25.46 8.51
C SER A 76 59.86 25.81 7.38
N HIS A 77 59.54 24.83 6.52
CA HIS A 77 58.56 25.01 5.45
C HIS A 77 57.11 25.03 6.00
N LYS A 78 56.87 24.54 7.23
CA LYS A 78 55.58 24.58 7.94
C LYS A 78 55.82 24.67 9.46
N SER A 79 55.32 25.71 10.12
CA SER A 79 55.44 25.86 11.57
C SER A 79 54.36 25.08 12.32
N LEU A 80 54.71 24.52 13.48
CA LEU A 80 53.80 23.77 14.35
C LEU A 80 52.73 24.70 14.98
N GLU A 81 53.04 25.99 15.18
CA GLU A 81 52.08 27.00 15.67
C GLU A 81 50.91 27.20 14.71
N ASN A 82 51.14 27.19 13.39
CA ASN A 82 50.07 27.27 12.39
C ASN A 82 49.19 26.01 12.37
N LEU A 83 49.71 24.86 12.82
CA LEU A 83 48.96 23.61 12.99
C LEU A 83 48.16 23.55 14.31
N LEU A 84 48.60 24.29 15.33
CA LEU A 84 47.94 24.37 16.63
C LEU A 84 46.86 25.47 16.68
N GLN A 85 47.04 26.59 15.97
CA GLN A 85 45.99 27.61 15.83
C GLN A 85 44.81 27.14 14.97
N SER A 86 44.99 26.17 14.06
CA SER A 86 43.87 25.62 13.26
C SER A 86 42.97 24.63 14.03
N ASN A 87 43.31 24.27 15.27
CA ASN A 87 42.65 23.20 16.03
C ASN A 87 42.15 23.60 17.43
N GLN A 88 42.02 24.91 17.73
CA GLN A 88 41.50 25.35 19.04
C GLN A 88 39.98 25.19 19.25
N ASN A 89 39.22 24.66 18.28
CA ASN A 89 37.79 24.38 18.47
C ASN A 89 37.43 22.91 18.75
N ASP A 90 38.40 21.98 18.80
CA ASP A 90 38.10 20.57 19.10
C ASP A 90 39.15 19.96 20.04
N SER A 91 39.18 20.43 21.30
CA SER A 91 39.88 19.74 22.37
C SER A 91 39.10 18.49 22.80
N LEU A 92 39.74 17.33 22.59
CA LEU A 92 39.33 15.98 22.98
C LEU A 92 39.00 15.84 24.48
N GLY A 93 37.72 15.98 24.83
CA GLY A 93 37.11 15.44 26.06
C GLY A 93 36.07 14.36 25.72
N PRO A 94 35.65 13.48 26.66
CA PRO A 94 34.65 12.46 26.37
C PRO A 94 33.36 13.15 25.89
N LEU A 95 32.92 12.81 24.68
CA LEU A 95 31.76 13.37 23.98
C LEU A 95 30.50 13.36 24.86
N ILE A 96 30.29 14.44 25.61
CA ILE A 96 28.95 14.86 26.05
C ILE A 96 28.36 15.57 24.83
N TYR A 97 27.45 14.87 24.16
CA TYR A 97 26.70 15.41 23.03
C TYR A 97 25.74 16.50 23.55
N GLN A 98 26.23 17.72 23.77
CA GLN A 98 25.35 18.87 23.92
C GLN A 98 24.95 19.32 22.51
N SER A 99 23.71 19.00 22.14
CA SER A 99 23.04 19.61 21.00
C SER A 99 22.87 21.11 21.29
N GLN A 100 23.87 21.92 20.94
CA GLN A 100 23.59 23.32 20.66
C GLN A 100 22.80 23.33 19.35
N LYS A 101 21.48 23.50 19.47
CA LYS A 101 20.62 23.85 18.34
C LYS A 101 21.13 25.18 17.79
N LYS A 102 22.01 25.13 16.78
CA LYS A 102 22.26 26.28 15.92
C LYS A 102 20.88 26.69 15.38
N LYS A 103 20.41 27.89 15.76
CA LYS A 103 19.16 28.48 15.25
C LYS A 103 19.25 28.41 13.72
N GLN A 104 18.37 27.61 13.13
CA GLN A 104 18.30 27.43 11.68
C GLN A 104 17.86 28.79 11.12
N GLU A 105 18.73 29.47 10.37
CA GLU A 105 18.32 30.67 9.65
C GLU A 105 17.19 30.27 8.70
N ASP A 106 16.01 30.81 8.98
CA ASP A 106 14.81 30.55 8.21
C ASP A 106 14.85 31.43 6.96
N LEU A 107 15.10 30.81 5.82
CA LEU A 107 15.13 31.47 4.51
C LEU A 107 13.84 32.26 4.19
N PHE A 108 12.74 31.97 4.90
CA PHE A 108 11.40 32.52 4.65
C PHE A 108 10.79 33.26 5.85
N GLY A 109 11.48 33.41 6.99
CA GLY A 109 10.99 34.20 8.13
C GLY A 109 9.70 33.72 8.82
N LEU A 110 9.37 32.42 8.73
CA LEU A 110 8.17 31.73 9.23
C LEU A 110 8.52 30.73 10.36
N GLY A 111 9.19 31.19 11.42
CA GLY A 111 9.84 30.34 12.45
C GLY A 111 8.92 29.42 13.26
N ASP A 112 7.60 29.66 13.26
CA ASP A 112 6.60 28.85 13.98
C ASP A 112 5.98 27.73 13.12
N PHE A 113 6.47 27.55 11.89
CA PHE A 113 6.02 26.50 10.97
C PHE A 113 6.99 25.33 10.90
N ASN A 114 6.50 24.14 11.28
CA ASN A 114 7.15 22.88 10.95
C ASN A 114 6.89 22.59 9.48
N ARG A 115 7.97 22.46 8.71
CA ARG A 115 7.93 22.10 7.30
C ARG A 115 8.63 20.76 7.16
N SER A 116 8.11 19.90 6.31
CA SER A 116 8.74 18.63 5.99
C SER A 116 8.38 18.24 4.57
N GLY A 117 9.37 17.79 3.81
CA GLY A 117 9.11 17.32 2.45
C GLY A 117 10.26 17.58 1.50
N SER A 118 10.00 17.40 0.21
CA SER A 118 10.91 17.75 -0.85
C SER A 118 10.20 18.14 -2.14
N ILE A 119 10.77 19.08 -2.88
CA ILE A 119 10.40 19.40 -4.25
C ILE A 119 11.57 19.00 -5.13
N SER A 120 11.33 18.28 -6.21
CA SER A 120 12.35 18.02 -7.20
C SER A 120 11.88 18.26 -8.63
N ARG A 121 12.80 18.75 -9.46
CA ARG A 121 12.67 18.90 -10.90
C ARG A 121 13.86 18.21 -11.53
N ALA A 122 13.61 17.31 -12.45
CA ALA A 122 14.63 16.60 -13.21
C ALA A 122 14.39 16.82 -14.70
N LEU A 123 15.46 17.12 -15.42
CA LEU A 123 15.52 17.18 -16.87
C LEU A 123 16.40 16.01 -17.32
N SER A 124 15.97 15.27 -18.33
CA SER A 124 16.75 14.20 -18.94
C SER A 124 16.72 14.34 -20.45
N THR A 125 17.86 14.21 -21.11
CA THR A 125 18.01 14.31 -22.56
C THR A 125 19.07 13.34 -23.06
N GLY A 126 18.93 12.87 -24.29
CA GLY A 126 19.89 12.00 -24.93
C GLY A 126 19.72 12.00 -26.43
N ASN A 127 20.63 11.36 -27.14
CA ASN A 127 20.51 11.21 -28.60
C ASN A 127 19.52 10.11 -29.02
N ASN A 128 19.13 9.23 -28.10
CA ASN A 128 18.14 8.17 -28.31
C ASN A 128 16.90 8.32 -27.40
N GLN A 129 16.71 9.50 -26.80
CA GLN A 129 15.49 9.83 -26.04
C GLN A 129 15.15 11.31 -26.24
N ASN A 130 13.86 11.64 -26.29
CA ASN A 130 13.41 13.02 -26.31
C ASN A 130 13.69 13.72 -24.95
N LEU A 131 13.67 15.05 -24.95
CA LEU A 131 13.75 15.84 -23.72
C LEU A 131 12.58 15.46 -22.81
N SER A 132 12.88 14.89 -21.64
CA SER A 132 11.87 14.53 -20.65
C SER A 132 12.05 15.36 -19.38
N VAL A 133 10.92 15.81 -18.84
CA VAL A 133 10.85 16.55 -17.57
C VAL A 133 10.12 15.69 -16.56
N ALA A 134 10.75 15.43 -15.42
CA ALA A 134 10.13 14.77 -14.29
C ALA A 134 10.04 15.73 -13.10
N SER A 135 8.85 15.84 -12.53
CA SER A 135 8.56 16.65 -11.35
C SER A 135 8.10 15.73 -10.24
N ASN A 136 8.56 15.96 -9.01
CA ASN A 136 7.95 15.40 -7.82
C ASN A 136 7.82 16.51 -6.77
N LEU A 137 6.67 16.59 -6.12
CA LEU A 137 6.40 17.55 -5.05
C LEU A 137 5.80 16.78 -3.89
N ASN A 138 6.42 16.87 -2.73
CA ASN A 138 5.83 16.40 -1.48
C ASN A 138 6.16 17.43 -0.43
N LEU A 139 5.18 18.23 -0.03
CA LEU A 139 5.37 19.33 0.90
C LEU A 139 4.29 19.26 1.97
N GLN A 140 4.70 19.20 3.22
CA GLN A 140 3.82 19.30 4.39
C GLN A 140 4.24 20.49 5.23
N ILE A 141 3.28 21.33 5.57
CA ILE A 141 3.47 22.53 6.38
C ILE A 141 2.49 22.46 7.53
N ALA A 142 2.95 22.64 8.77
CA ALA A 142 2.10 22.68 9.95
C ALA A 142 2.65 23.69 10.97
N GLY A 143 1.85 24.65 11.38
CA GLY A 143 2.28 25.67 12.34
C GLY A 143 1.16 26.58 12.80
N ASN A 144 1.46 27.44 13.76
CA ASN A 144 0.53 28.47 14.22
C ASN A 144 0.81 29.74 13.40
N ILE A 145 -0.22 30.29 12.74
CA ILE A 145 -0.16 31.66 12.18
C ILE A 145 -0.29 32.66 13.34
N THR A 146 -1.21 32.39 14.26
CA THR A 146 -1.40 33.11 15.53
C THR A 146 -1.69 32.08 16.64
N PRO A 147 -1.71 32.44 17.94
CA PRO A 147 -2.04 31.49 19.01
C PRO A 147 -3.40 30.79 18.84
N GLU A 148 -4.33 31.41 18.11
CA GLU A 148 -5.69 30.91 17.88
C GLU A 148 -5.90 30.33 16.47
N LEU A 149 -4.96 30.53 15.54
CA LEU A 149 -5.07 30.10 14.14
C LEU A 149 -3.90 29.21 13.73
N LYS A 150 -4.20 27.98 13.33
CA LYS A 150 -3.24 26.97 12.88
C LYS A 150 -3.39 26.72 11.39
N LEU A 151 -2.29 26.62 10.67
CA LEU A 151 -2.27 26.22 9.27
C LEU A 151 -1.67 24.82 9.16
N LYS A 152 -2.32 23.96 8.38
CA LYS A 152 -1.87 22.63 7.99
C LYS A 152 -2.07 22.46 6.49
N ALA A 153 -1.00 22.30 5.74
CA ALA A 153 -1.06 22.03 4.31
C ALA A 153 -0.30 20.75 3.96
N SER A 154 -0.81 20.02 2.97
CA SER A 154 -0.13 18.91 2.32
C SER A 154 -0.31 19.07 0.83
N ILE A 155 0.78 19.12 0.07
CA ILE A 155 0.77 19.16 -1.38
C ILE A 155 1.65 18.02 -1.84
N THR A 156 1.04 16.97 -2.38
CA THR A 156 1.76 15.83 -2.93
C THR A 156 1.36 15.61 -4.37
N ASP A 157 2.35 15.51 -5.22
CA ASP A 157 2.30 15.11 -6.63
C ASP A 157 3.50 14.18 -6.81
N ASN A 158 3.24 12.88 -6.69
CA ASN A 158 4.28 11.85 -6.74
C ASN A 158 4.09 10.97 -7.97
N ASN A 159 5.08 10.97 -8.85
CA ASN A 159 5.16 9.96 -9.89
C ASN A 159 5.65 8.65 -9.24
N ILE A 160 4.73 7.75 -8.84
CA ILE A 160 5.08 6.46 -8.24
C ILE A 160 5.83 5.64 -9.29
N PRO A 161 7.02 5.08 -8.99
CA PRO A 161 7.75 4.26 -9.95
C PRO A 161 6.91 3.08 -10.44
N ILE A 162 6.78 2.97 -11.76
CA ILE A 162 6.06 1.86 -12.41
C ILE A 162 6.76 0.56 -12.04
N GLN A 163 6.02 -0.38 -11.47
CA GLN A 163 6.60 -1.67 -11.06
C GLN A 163 6.65 -2.61 -12.26
N PRO A 164 7.71 -3.45 -12.40
CA PRO A 164 7.77 -4.45 -13.44
C PRO A 164 6.55 -5.36 -13.45
N ASP A 165 5.99 -5.69 -12.28
CA ASP A 165 4.85 -6.59 -12.11
C ASP A 165 3.50 -6.06 -12.65
N GLY A 166 3.46 -4.84 -13.21
CA GLY A 166 2.28 -4.30 -13.90
C GLY A 166 1.12 -3.85 -13.00
N ASN A 167 1.33 -3.85 -11.68
CA ASN A 167 0.32 -3.46 -10.68
C ASN A 167 0.21 -1.94 -10.45
N THR A 168 0.84 -1.11 -11.28
CA THR A 168 0.88 0.36 -11.10
C THR A 168 0.07 1.06 -12.18
N GLN A 169 -1.25 1.10 -12.01
CA GLN A 169 -2.03 2.21 -12.55
C GLN A 169 -1.69 3.47 -11.73
N GLN A 170 -1.51 4.62 -12.38
CA GLN A 170 -1.09 5.87 -11.71
C GLN A 170 -2.11 6.28 -10.65
N ILE A 171 -1.67 6.38 -9.39
CA ILE A 171 -2.58 6.63 -8.27
C ILE A 171 -2.54 8.11 -7.86
N GLN A 172 -3.26 8.94 -8.62
CA GLN A 172 -3.58 10.31 -8.19
C GLN A 172 -4.43 10.32 -6.90
N ASP A 173 -5.03 9.19 -6.50
CA ASP A 173 -5.85 9.09 -5.28
C ASP A 173 -5.07 8.95 -3.97
N PHE A 174 -3.77 8.68 -4.03
CA PHE A 174 -2.87 8.80 -2.87
C PHE A 174 -2.29 10.21 -2.75
N ASP A 175 -2.29 10.95 -3.86
CA ASP A 175 -1.94 12.36 -3.84
C ASP A 175 -3.03 13.16 -3.13
N LYS A 176 -2.60 13.91 -2.12
CA LYS A 176 -3.43 14.80 -1.30
C LYS A 176 -2.88 16.22 -1.42
N VAL A 177 -3.69 17.08 -1.99
CA VAL A 177 -3.41 18.51 -2.14
C VAL A 177 -4.46 19.27 -1.35
N PHE A 178 -4.15 19.68 -0.12
CA PHE A 178 -5.03 20.50 0.69
C PHE A 178 -4.28 21.53 1.55
N ILE A 179 -5.00 22.59 1.90
CA ILE A 179 -4.63 23.63 2.85
C ILE A 179 -5.78 23.74 3.83
N GLN A 180 -5.51 23.52 5.11
CA GLN A 180 -6.46 23.61 6.22
C GLN A 180 -6.03 24.73 7.18
N LEU A 181 -6.93 25.67 7.43
CA LEU A 181 -6.85 26.68 8.47
C LEU A 181 -7.79 26.30 9.60
N THR A 182 -7.25 26.04 10.77
CA THR A 182 -8.00 25.67 11.98
C THR A 182 -7.95 26.80 12.98
N HIS A 183 -9.12 27.31 13.35
CA HIS A 183 -9.33 28.28 14.42
C HIS A 183 -10.09 27.62 15.58
N LYS A 184 -10.09 28.24 16.78
CA LYS A 184 -10.88 27.75 17.94
C LYS A 184 -12.38 27.59 17.66
N ASN A 185 -12.89 28.36 16.68
CA ASN A 185 -14.31 28.40 16.32
C ASN A 185 -14.60 27.74 14.96
N GLY A 186 -13.66 27.08 14.30
CA GLY A 186 -13.96 26.49 12.99
C GLY A 186 -12.76 26.11 12.15
N ASP A 187 -13.03 25.44 11.04
CA ASP A 187 -12.07 24.96 10.06
C ASP A 187 -12.42 25.49 8.66
N LEU A 188 -11.41 25.92 7.91
CA LEU A 188 -11.49 26.22 6.48
C LEU A 188 -10.50 25.31 5.76
N ILE A 189 -10.97 24.53 4.79
CA ILE A 189 -10.16 23.61 4.00
C ILE A 189 -10.31 23.99 2.52
N ALA A 190 -9.20 24.11 1.82
CA ALA A 190 -9.13 24.26 0.37
C ALA A 190 -8.30 23.11 -0.22
N GLY A 191 -8.69 22.56 -1.37
CA GLY A 191 -8.11 21.36 -1.97
C GLY A 191 -8.88 20.09 -1.63
N ASP A 192 -8.19 18.98 -1.40
CA ASP A 192 -8.79 17.67 -1.09
C ASP A 192 -9.35 17.60 0.33
N PHE A 193 -10.60 17.20 0.47
CA PHE A 193 -11.23 16.96 1.77
C PHE A 193 -12.22 15.79 1.71
N ILE A 194 -12.66 15.36 2.90
CA ILE A 194 -13.65 14.31 3.05
C ILE A 194 -14.90 14.94 3.65
N MET A 195 -16.01 14.84 2.91
CA MET A 195 -17.33 15.23 3.36
C MET A 195 -17.94 14.08 4.16
N ASN A 196 -18.21 14.33 5.44
CA ASN A 196 -18.85 13.37 6.33
C ASN A 196 -20.33 13.69 6.49
N ARG A 197 -21.16 12.65 6.62
CA ARG A 197 -22.58 12.80 6.88
C ARG A 197 -22.88 13.73 8.08
N PRO A 198 -23.93 14.57 7.98
CA PRO A 198 -24.43 15.33 9.12
C PRO A 198 -25.20 14.44 10.11
N LYS A 199 -25.70 15.04 11.19
CA LYS A 199 -26.62 14.37 12.12
C LYS A 199 -28.03 14.31 11.53
N SER A 200 -28.25 13.40 10.58
CA SER A 200 -29.55 13.17 9.95
C SER A 200 -29.82 11.66 9.85
N HIS A 201 -31.10 11.28 9.89
CA HIS A 201 -31.54 9.94 9.54
C HIS A 201 -31.41 9.68 8.05
N PHE A 202 -32.00 10.54 7.21
CA PHE A 202 -32.15 10.31 5.77
C PHE A 202 -30.88 10.69 4.97
N LEU A 203 -30.21 11.78 5.32
CA LEU A 203 -29.02 12.27 4.60
C LEU A 203 -27.75 11.61 5.13
N ASN A 204 -27.33 10.53 4.45
CA ASN A 204 -26.05 9.88 4.67
C ASN A 204 -25.16 10.06 3.44
N TYR A 205 -23.91 10.45 3.66
CA TYR A 205 -22.86 10.41 2.66
C TYR A 205 -21.48 10.29 3.32
N HIS A 206 -20.51 9.77 2.58
CA HIS A 206 -19.10 9.85 2.95
C HIS A 206 -18.24 10.06 1.70
N LYS A 207 -18.14 11.29 1.20
CA LYS A 207 -17.60 11.60 -0.14
C LYS A 207 -16.20 12.20 -0.08
N LYS A 208 -15.31 11.75 -0.98
CA LYS A 208 -14.03 12.44 -1.24
C LYS A 208 -14.25 13.52 -2.30
N ALA A 209 -13.80 14.73 -2.03
CA ALA A 209 -14.02 15.85 -2.92
C ALA A 209 -12.81 16.80 -2.95
N GLN A 210 -12.68 17.58 -4.01
CA GLN A 210 -11.63 18.58 -4.19
C GLN A 210 -12.26 19.95 -4.43
N GLY A 211 -12.02 20.92 -3.55
CA GLY A 211 -12.65 22.24 -3.60
C GLY A 211 -12.44 23.06 -2.34
N ALA A 212 -13.45 23.78 -1.88
CA ALA A 212 -13.41 24.54 -0.63
C ALA A 212 -14.49 24.06 0.34
N TYR A 213 -14.17 24.00 1.62
CA TYR A 213 -15.07 23.61 2.71
C TYR A 213 -14.84 24.49 3.93
N LEU A 214 -15.92 25.02 4.49
CA LEU A 214 -15.93 25.88 5.66
C LEU A 214 -16.84 25.25 6.72
N ASP A 215 -16.41 25.21 7.97
CA ASP A 215 -17.21 24.79 9.14
C ASP A 215 -16.93 25.74 10.31
N VAL A 216 -17.94 26.47 10.77
CA VAL A 216 -17.82 27.51 11.79
C VAL A 216 -18.83 27.29 12.91
N HIS A 217 -18.39 27.46 14.15
CA HIS A 217 -19.15 27.30 15.37
C HIS A 217 -19.20 28.64 16.12
N PHE A 218 -20.40 29.20 16.24
CA PHE A 218 -20.68 30.45 16.92
C PHE A 218 -21.38 30.17 18.26
N PRO A 219 -20.72 30.38 19.42
CA PRO A 219 -21.43 30.44 20.68
C PRO A 219 -22.24 31.74 20.74
N ILE A 220 -23.55 31.64 20.96
CA ILE A 220 -24.45 32.81 20.98
C ILE A 220 -24.29 33.62 22.28
N SER A 221 -23.70 33.02 23.33
CA SER A 221 -23.38 33.69 24.59
C SER A 221 -22.14 33.09 25.26
N ASN A 222 -21.48 33.85 26.16
CA ASN A 222 -20.30 33.41 26.91
C ASN A 222 -20.62 32.53 28.14
N LYS A 223 -21.89 32.17 28.36
CA LYS A 223 -22.30 31.27 29.45
C LYS A 223 -21.97 29.81 29.11
N LYS A 224 -21.69 29.00 30.14
CA LYS A 224 -21.28 27.59 30.02
C LYS A 224 -22.32 26.70 29.31
N ASP A 225 -23.59 27.11 29.32
CA ASP A 225 -24.73 26.42 28.68
C ASP A 225 -25.36 27.28 27.56
N ALA A 226 -24.57 28.14 26.92
CA ALA A 226 -25.05 29.01 25.86
C ALA A 226 -25.46 28.21 24.61
N PRO A 227 -26.51 28.65 23.89
CA PRO A 227 -26.82 28.08 22.59
C PRO A 227 -25.64 28.21 21.62
N THR A 228 -25.45 27.19 20.78
CA THR A 228 -24.41 27.14 19.76
C THR A 228 -25.04 27.06 18.39
N LEU A 229 -24.57 27.88 17.46
CA LEU A 229 -24.91 27.82 16.04
C LEU A 229 -23.70 27.30 15.28
N ARG A 230 -23.83 26.19 14.57
CA ARG A 230 -22.82 25.68 13.65
C ARG A 230 -23.31 25.88 12.22
N THR A 231 -22.46 26.44 11.37
CA THR A 231 -22.72 26.63 9.95
C THR A 231 -21.58 26.03 9.18
N TYR A 232 -21.89 25.18 8.21
CA TYR A 232 -20.89 24.61 7.34
C TYR A 232 -21.35 24.63 5.89
N GLY A 233 -20.41 24.63 4.96
CA GLY A 233 -20.70 24.52 3.54
C GLY A 233 -19.46 24.29 2.71
N GLY A 234 -19.64 23.65 1.56
CA GLY A 234 -18.57 23.33 0.65
C GLY A 234 -19.02 23.27 -0.79
N ILE A 235 -18.08 23.61 -1.68
CA ILE A 235 -18.22 23.59 -3.13
C ILE A 235 -16.99 22.86 -3.66
N ALA A 236 -17.19 21.76 -4.38
CA ALA A 236 -16.10 20.90 -4.81
C ALA A 236 -16.43 20.12 -6.09
N LEU A 237 -15.43 19.46 -6.67
CA LEU A 237 -15.60 18.39 -7.64
C LEU A 237 -15.55 17.04 -6.91
N SER A 238 -16.44 16.13 -7.31
CA SER A 238 -16.47 14.75 -6.79
C SER A 238 -15.28 13.97 -7.33
N ARG A 239 -14.62 13.17 -6.48
CA ARG A 239 -13.52 12.29 -6.91
C ARG A 239 -13.99 10.89 -7.31
N GLY A 240 -15.27 10.56 -7.12
CA GLY A 240 -15.80 9.27 -7.56
C GLY A 240 -17.25 8.98 -7.16
N LYS A 241 -17.78 7.89 -7.71
CA LYS A 241 -19.18 7.49 -7.55
C LYS A 241 -19.32 6.36 -6.54
N PHE A 242 -20.46 6.34 -5.84
CA PHE A 242 -20.78 5.32 -4.84
C PHE A 242 -21.28 4.05 -5.53
N ALA A 243 -20.82 2.89 -5.07
CA ALA A 243 -21.32 1.58 -5.45
C ALA A 243 -21.52 0.69 -4.23
N ARG A 244 -22.42 -0.28 -4.38
CA ARG A 244 -22.68 -1.32 -3.40
C ARG A 244 -22.71 -2.67 -4.09
N ASN A 245 -21.90 -3.61 -3.61
CA ASN A 245 -22.00 -5.00 -4.01
C ASN A 245 -22.51 -5.86 -2.85
N GLN A 246 -23.37 -6.82 -3.19
CA GLN A 246 -23.77 -7.90 -2.31
C GLN A 246 -23.15 -9.19 -2.83
N ILE A 247 -22.31 -9.80 -2.01
CA ILE A 247 -21.54 -11.00 -2.33
C ILE A 247 -22.02 -12.11 -1.38
N VAL A 248 -22.36 -13.25 -1.96
CA VAL A 248 -22.60 -14.48 -1.19
C VAL A 248 -21.24 -15.16 -1.03
N GLY A 249 -20.87 -15.50 0.20
CA GLY A 249 -19.62 -16.22 0.45
C GLY A 249 -19.59 -17.56 -0.29
N ILE A 250 -18.41 -18.01 -0.68
CA ILE A 250 -18.21 -19.36 -1.23
C ILE A 250 -17.69 -20.24 -0.09
N GLU A 251 -18.19 -21.48 0.03
CA GLU A 251 -17.78 -22.40 1.10
C GLU A 251 -16.25 -22.54 1.14
N GLY A 252 -15.66 -22.19 2.29
CA GLY A 252 -14.24 -22.29 2.56
C GLY A 252 -13.33 -21.31 1.82
N SER A 253 -13.85 -20.41 0.99
CA SER A 253 -13.03 -19.49 0.17
C SER A 253 -12.87 -18.12 0.80
N GLN A 254 -11.62 -17.71 1.05
CA GLN A 254 -11.30 -16.39 1.62
C GLN A 254 -11.25 -15.26 0.57
N GLY A 255 -11.53 -15.54 -0.71
CA GLY A 255 -11.40 -14.59 -1.82
C GLY A 255 -10.07 -14.77 -2.58
N PRO A 256 -9.69 -13.84 -3.47
CA PRO A 256 -10.31 -12.53 -3.69
C PRO A 256 -11.74 -12.59 -4.23
N TYR A 257 -12.59 -11.68 -3.76
CA TYR A 257 -13.92 -11.40 -4.28
C TYR A 257 -13.90 -10.08 -5.05
N LYS A 258 -14.26 -10.12 -6.34
CA LYS A 258 -14.24 -8.96 -7.23
C LYS A 258 -15.43 -8.02 -6.96
N LEU A 259 -15.14 -6.73 -6.85
CA LEU A 259 -16.11 -5.64 -6.77
C LEU A 259 -16.41 -5.09 -8.17
N GLN A 260 -17.62 -4.55 -8.33
CA GLN A 260 -18.12 -4.01 -9.59
C GLN A 260 -18.72 -2.61 -9.36
N GLY A 261 -18.56 -1.73 -10.35
CA GLY A 261 -19.10 -0.39 -10.34
C GLY A 261 -20.64 -0.35 -10.41
N GLY A 262 -21.18 0.88 -10.37
CA GLY A 262 -22.62 1.12 -10.28
C GLY A 262 -23.41 0.79 -11.54
N ASN A 263 -22.75 0.76 -12.71
CA ASN A 263 -23.33 0.35 -13.99
C ASN A 263 -22.71 -0.99 -14.46
N PHE A 264 -22.38 -1.88 -13.51
CA PHE A 264 -21.77 -3.21 -13.75
C PHE A 264 -20.35 -3.18 -14.35
N GLU A 265 -19.64 -2.07 -14.20
CA GLU A 265 -18.25 -1.94 -14.63
C GLU A 265 -17.36 -2.90 -13.82
N ARG A 266 -16.65 -3.81 -14.51
CA ARG A 266 -15.72 -4.75 -13.85
C ARG A 266 -14.32 -4.19 -13.66
N TYR A 267 -13.95 -3.17 -14.43
CA TYR A 267 -12.65 -2.51 -14.37
C TYR A 267 -12.82 -1.16 -13.69
N ILE A 268 -12.80 -1.19 -12.36
CA ILE A 268 -12.94 0.00 -11.53
C ILE A 268 -11.75 0.12 -10.59
N VAL A 269 -11.36 1.35 -10.29
CA VAL A 269 -10.38 1.65 -9.25
C VAL A 269 -11.12 2.15 -8.03
N VAL A 270 -11.04 1.40 -6.93
CA VAL A 270 -11.73 1.75 -5.68
C VAL A 270 -10.97 2.86 -4.96
N LEU A 271 -11.67 3.92 -4.58
CA LEU A 271 -11.08 5.04 -3.85
C LEU A 271 -10.67 4.60 -2.45
N SER A 272 -9.39 4.70 -2.15
CA SER A 272 -8.81 4.17 -0.91
C SER A 272 -9.46 4.71 0.37
N GLY A 273 -9.90 3.83 1.28
CA GLY A 273 -10.49 4.20 2.56
C GLY A 273 -11.94 4.66 2.51
N THR A 274 -12.60 4.54 1.35
CA THR A 274 -14.05 4.76 1.23
C THR A 274 -14.85 3.49 1.48
N GLU A 275 -14.20 2.33 1.49
CA GLU A 275 -14.86 1.04 1.58
C GLU A 275 -15.37 0.72 3.00
N LYS A 276 -16.58 0.17 3.09
CA LYS A 276 -17.20 -0.39 4.29
C LYS A 276 -17.67 -1.81 3.97
N VAL A 277 -17.03 -2.80 4.60
CA VAL A 277 -17.37 -4.20 4.43
C VAL A 277 -18.20 -4.67 5.62
N TYR A 278 -19.35 -5.25 5.37
CA TYR A 278 -20.22 -5.85 6.38
C TYR A 278 -20.34 -7.35 6.14
N ILE A 279 -20.21 -8.15 7.20
CA ILE A 279 -20.53 -9.59 7.17
C ILE A 279 -21.67 -9.83 8.15
N ASP A 280 -22.79 -10.39 7.68
CA ASP A 280 -24.00 -10.64 8.47
C ASP A 280 -24.47 -9.40 9.26
N GLY A 281 -24.36 -8.22 8.64
CA GLY A 281 -24.70 -6.92 9.24
C GLY A 281 -23.65 -6.28 10.16
N LYS A 282 -22.53 -6.95 10.47
CA LYS A 282 -21.44 -6.41 11.29
C LYS A 282 -20.38 -5.74 10.42
N LEU A 283 -19.95 -4.53 10.76
CA LEU A 283 -18.86 -3.82 10.09
C LEU A 283 -17.51 -4.49 10.39
N MET A 284 -16.73 -4.78 9.34
CA MET A 284 -15.42 -5.39 9.40
C MET A 284 -14.31 -4.34 9.38
N THR A 285 -13.13 -4.70 9.89
CA THR A 285 -11.96 -3.83 9.96
C THR A 285 -10.90 -4.22 8.93
N ARG A 286 -10.46 -3.25 8.13
CA ARG A 286 -9.39 -3.46 7.13
C ARG A 286 -8.01 -3.64 7.79
N GLY A 287 -7.26 -4.62 7.29
CA GLY A 287 -5.81 -4.75 7.40
C GLY A 287 -5.36 -6.20 7.58
N GLN A 288 -4.09 -6.46 7.27
CA GLN A 288 -3.54 -7.83 7.29
C GLN A 288 -3.57 -8.51 8.67
N ASN A 289 -3.63 -7.72 9.75
CA ASN A 289 -3.79 -8.22 11.12
C ASN A 289 -5.24 -8.10 11.64
N TYR A 290 -6.19 -7.77 10.77
CA TYR A 290 -7.61 -7.55 11.07
C TYR A 290 -8.49 -8.52 10.27
N ASP A 291 -9.58 -8.06 9.67
CA ASP A 291 -10.65 -8.93 9.15
C ASP A 291 -10.53 -9.17 7.63
N TYR A 292 -10.10 -8.17 6.87
CA TYR A 292 -9.94 -8.27 5.41
C TYR A 292 -8.87 -7.32 4.87
N ILE A 293 -8.41 -7.58 3.65
CA ILE A 293 -7.60 -6.68 2.82
C ILE A 293 -8.33 -6.41 1.49
N ILE A 294 -8.01 -5.29 0.86
CA ILE A 294 -8.55 -4.89 -0.44
C ILE A 294 -7.40 -4.46 -1.35
N ASP A 295 -7.40 -4.95 -2.59
CA ASP A 295 -6.62 -4.37 -3.68
C ASP A 295 -7.48 -3.31 -4.37
N TYR A 296 -7.03 -2.05 -4.30
CA TYR A 296 -7.78 -0.91 -4.84
C TYR A 296 -7.76 -0.84 -6.36
N ASN A 297 -6.71 -1.37 -7.01
CA ASN A 297 -6.53 -1.30 -8.45
C ASN A 297 -7.32 -2.42 -9.14
N THR A 298 -7.31 -3.62 -8.55
CA THR A 298 -8.08 -4.74 -9.07
C THR A 298 -9.49 -4.80 -8.48
N ALA A 299 -9.83 -3.92 -7.53
CA ALA A 299 -11.12 -3.91 -6.85
C ALA A 299 -11.48 -5.28 -6.24
N GLU A 300 -10.52 -5.92 -5.58
CA GLU A 300 -10.66 -7.28 -5.04
C GLU A 300 -10.53 -7.30 -3.52
N ILE A 301 -11.44 -7.98 -2.83
CA ILE A 301 -11.43 -8.15 -1.36
C ILE A 301 -11.03 -9.57 -0.98
N THR A 302 -10.05 -9.71 -0.08
CA THR A 302 -9.65 -10.99 0.51
C THR A 302 -9.80 -10.96 2.03
N PHE A 303 -10.46 -11.96 2.60
CA PHE A 303 -10.68 -12.10 4.04
C PHE A 303 -9.51 -12.79 4.73
N MET A 304 -9.20 -12.38 5.96
CA MET A 304 -8.11 -12.97 6.74
C MET A 304 -8.61 -14.18 7.55
N PRO A 305 -7.75 -15.17 7.87
CA PRO A 305 -8.12 -16.42 8.54
C PRO A 305 -8.87 -16.30 9.88
N ARG A 306 -8.92 -15.11 10.45
CA ARG A 306 -9.72 -14.78 11.64
C ARG A 306 -11.22 -14.86 11.41
N ILE A 307 -11.66 -14.74 10.16
CA ILE A 307 -13.06 -14.85 9.76
C ILE A 307 -13.18 -15.90 8.67
N LEU A 308 -13.62 -17.09 9.05
CA LEU A 308 -14.00 -18.13 8.10
C LEU A 308 -15.19 -17.66 7.28
N ILE A 309 -15.01 -17.61 5.96
CA ILE A 309 -16.08 -17.33 4.99
C ILE A 309 -16.67 -18.66 4.54
N THR A 310 -17.99 -18.73 4.55
CA THR A 310 -18.79 -19.91 4.19
C THR A 310 -19.90 -19.48 3.24
N LYS A 311 -20.60 -20.46 2.64
CA LYS A 311 -21.81 -20.20 1.82
C LYS A 311 -22.89 -19.42 2.57
N ASP A 312 -22.86 -19.48 3.91
CA ASP A 312 -23.88 -18.90 4.79
C ASP A 312 -23.64 -17.39 5.04
N LYS A 313 -22.45 -16.88 4.70
CA LYS A 313 -22.06 -15.50 4.97
C LYS A 313 -22.60 -14.54 3.92
N ARG A 314 -23.27 -13.49 4.40
CA ARG A 314 -23.73 -12.37 3.57
C ARG A 314 -22.75 -11.22 3.68
N ILE A 315 -22.09 -10.93 2.58
CA ILE A 315 -21.05 -9.91 2.52
C ILE A 315 -21.63 -8.71 1.75
N HIS A 316 -21.68 -7.55 2.39
CA HIS A 316 -22.04 -6.30 1.73
C HIS A 316 -20.83 -5.39 1.71
N VAL A 317 -20.52 -4.82 0.55
CA VAL A 317 -19.39 -3.92 0.38
C VAL A 317 -19.92 -2.63 -0.21
N GLU A 318 -19.76 -1.54 0.52
CA GLU A 318 -20.05 -0.17 0.07
C GLU A 318 -18.73 0.53 -0.17
N PHE A 319 -18.55 1.23 -1.29
CA PHE A 319 -17.30 1.93 -1.60
C PHE A 319 -17.54 3.03 -2.64
N GLN A 320 -16.55 3.90 -2.81
CA GLN A 320 -16.47 4.75 -4.00
C GLN A 320 -15.44 4.21 -4.97
N TYR A 321 -15.67 4.44 -6.25
CA TYR A 321 -14.71 4.16 -7.31
C TYR A 321 -14.56 5.38 -8.21
N SER A 322 -13.39 5.50 -8.83
CA SER A 322 -13.13 6.53 -9.83
C SER A 322 -13.97 6.23 -11.07
N ASP A 323 -15.03 7.03 -11.28
CA ASP A 323 -15.76 7.09 -12.55
C ASP A 323 -15.28 8.34 -13.29
N ARG A 324 -14.73 8.15 -14.48
CA ARG A 324 -14.14 9.21 -15.30
C ARG A 324 -14.97 9.53 -16.54
N ASN A 325 -16.26 9.22 -16.57
CA ASN A 325 -17.10 9.57 -17.72
C ASN A 325 -17.47 11.07 -17.76
N TYR A 326 -17.86 11.64 -16.61
CA TYR A 326 -18.24 13.06 -16.46
C TYR A 326 -17.57 13.68 -15.24
N ALA A 327 -17.24 14.97 -15.31
CA ALA A 327 -16.92 15.73 -14.11
C ALA A 327 -18.20 16.01 -13.32
N SER A 328 -18.23 15.68 -12.03
CA SER A 328 -19.38 15.99 -11.15
C SER A 328 -19.01 17.09 -10.18
N TYR A 329 -19.86 18.12 -10.04
CA TYR A 329 -19.74 19.08 -8.97
C TYR A 329 -20.57 18.64 -7.76
N LEU A 330 -20.10 18.99 -6.58
CA LEU A 330 -20.69 18.66 -5.29
C LEU A 330 -20.84 19.95 -4.47
N LEU A 331 -22.07 20.21 -4.01
CA LEU A 331 -22.42 21.28 -3.10
C LEU A 331 -22.98 20.68 -1.82
N ASN A 332 -22.50 21.14 -0.67
CA ASN A 332 -23.13 20.85 0.61
C ASN A 332 -23.24 22.12 1.45
N ALA A 333 -24.31 22.22 2.23
CA ALA A 333 -24.49 23.31 3.18
C ALA A 333 -25.29 22.80 4.38
N GLY A 334 -25.06 23.39 5.55
CA GLY A 334 -25.87 23.09 6.71
C GLY A 334 -25.79 24.14 7.80
N LEU A 335 -26.87 24.22 8.56
CA LEU A 335 -27.05 25.10 9.70
C LEU A 335 -27.58 24.25 10.84
N GLU A 336 -26.87 24.19 11.97
CA GLU A 336 -27.24 23.44 13.18
C GLU A 336 -27.32 24.42 14.36
N TYR A 337 -28.51 24.64 14.89
CA TYR A 337 -28.74 25.38 16.13
C TYR A 337 -28.97 24.40 17.28
N GLN A 338 -28.21 24.52 18.36
CA GLN A 338 -28.35 23.69 19.55
C GLN A 338 -28.52 24.59 20.80
N SER A 339 -29.55 24.33 21.58
CA SER A 339 -29.76 24.90 22.93
C SER A 339 -30.04 23.78 23.93
N ASN A 340 -30.32 24.13 25.20
CA ASN A 340 -30.60 23.14 26.24
C ASN A 340 -31.88 22.32 25.99
N LYS A 341 -32.95 22.96 25.48
CA LYS A 341 -34.26 22.32 25.28
C LYS A 341 -34.64 22.11 23.83
N PHE A 342 -33.93 22.73 22.90
CA PHE A 342 -34.29 22.75 21.49
C PHE A 342 -33.05 22.65 20.62
N SER A 343 -33.08 21.79 19.62
CA SER A 343 -32.13 21.83 18.52
C SER A 343 -32.85 21.77 17.18
N PHE A 344 -32.34 22.51 16.22
CA PHE A 344 -32.85 22.59 14.87
C PHE A 344 -31.68 22.46 13.90
N ALA A 345 -31.84 21.70 12.82
CA ALA A 345 -30.83 21.67 11.78
C ALA A 345 -31.44 21.58 10.38
N THR A 346 -30.83 22.31 9.45
CA THR A 346 -31.09 22.26 8.02
C THR A 346 -29.84 21.76 7.32
N HIS A 347 -29.98 20.78 6.43
CA HIS A 347 -28.87 20.23 5.65
C HIS A 347 -29.27 20.17 4.18
N TYR A 348 -28.38 20.63 3.30
CA TYR A 348 -28.53 20.57 1.85
C TYR A 348 -27.34 19.84 1.24
N PHE A 349 -27.61 18.99 0.27
CA PHE A 349 -26.61 18.26 -0.51
C PHE A 349 -27.04 18.22 -1.96
N LYS A 350 -26.10 18.43 -2.88
CA LYS A 350 -26.28 18.27 -4.32
C LYS A 350 -25.00 17.70 -4.93
N GLU A 351 -25.14 16.69 -5.75
CA GLU A 351 -24.10 16.14 -6.62
C GLU A 351 -24.69 16.06 -8.03
N SER A 352 -24.03 16.63 -9.03
CA SER A 352 -24.54 16.65 -10.39
C SER A 352 -23.41 16.57 -11.39
N ASP A 353 -23.59 15.70 -12.38
CA ASP A 353 -22.69 15.57 -13.52
C ASP A 353 -22.82 16.80 -14.43
N LEU A 354 -21.67 17.25 -14.96
CA LEU A 354 -21.59 18.29 -15.96
C LEU A 354 -21.74 17.63 -17.34
N LYS A 355 -22.97 17.58 -17.87
CA LYS A 355 -23.29 16.90 -19.14
C LYS A 355 -22.47 17.35 -20.35
N ASP A 356 -21.98 18.60 -20.32
CA ASP A 356 -21.16 19.19 -21.39
C ASP A 356 -19.64 19.07 -21.14
N GLN A 357 -19.22 18.47 -20.02
CA GLN A 357 -17.82 18.22 -19.68
C GLN A 357 -17.57 16.71 -19.49
N THR A 358 -17.56 16.00 -20.61
CA THR A 358 -17.11 14.60 -20.66
C THR A 358 -15.60 14.52 -20.43
N LEU A 359 -15.17 13.48 -19.74
CA LEU A 359 -13.74 13.23 -19.45
C LEU A 359 -13.21 12.10 -20.33
N ASP A 360 -13.58 10.84 -20.04
CA ASP A 360 -13.09 9.67 -20.78
C ASP A 360 -14.11 9.21 -21.86
N GLN A 361 -15.39 9.58 -21.75
CA GLN A 361 -16.45 9.22 -22.72
C GLN A 361 -16.67 10.34 -23.74
N GLU A 362 -16.01 10.28 -24.89
CA GLU A 362 -16.29 11.21 -25.98
C GLU A 362 -17.62 10.86 -26.68
N LEU A 363 -18.52 11.84 -26.76
CA LEU A 363 -19.87 11.67 -27.33
C LEU A 363 -20.05 12.45 -28.63
N THR A 364 -20.42 11.74 -29.69
CA THR A 364 -20.88 12.34 -30.95
C THR A 364 -22.30 12.90 -30.82
N ASN A 365 -22.73 13.77 -31.73
CA ASN A 365 -24.08 14.32 -31.73
C ASN A 365 -25.17 13.24 -31.84
N ALA A 366 -24.93 12.18 -32.63
CA ALA A 366 -25.85 11.05 -32.74
C ALA A 366 -25.96 10.26 -31.42
N GLN A 367 -24.85 10.11 -30.70
CA GLN A 367 -24.85 9.47 -29.38
C GLN A 367 -25.53 10.35 -28.32
N LYS A 368 -25.35 11.68 -28.37
CA LYS A 368 -26.10 12.60 -27.50
C LYS A 368 -27.60 12.55 -27.78
N GLN A 369 -27.99 12.44 -29.06
CA GLN A 369 -29.38 12.27 -29.44
C GLN A 369 -29.94 10.93 -28.93
N LEU A 370 -29.18 9.84 -29.04
CA LEU A 370 -29.55 8.56 -28.43
C LEU A 370 -29.76 8.72 -26.92
N LEU A 371 -28.82 9.33 -26.19
CA LEU A 371 -28.97 9.57 -24.76
C LEU A 371 -30.15 10.49 -24.44
N HIS A 372 -30.49 11.44 -25.31
CA HIS A 372 -31.69 12.27 -25.15
C HIS A 372 -32.98 11.43 -25.32
N ASP A 373 -33.01 10.50 -26.26
CA ASP A 373 -34.23 9.78 -26.66
C ASP A 373 -34.57 8.57 -25.78
N ILE A 374 -33.60 8.03 -25.04
CA ILE A 374 -33.81 6.84 -24.19
C ILE A 374 -34.51 7.11 -22.85
N GLY A 375 -34.73 8.38 -22.46
CA GLY A 375 -35.28 8.72 -21.14
C GLY A 375 -34.44 8.11 -20.01
N ASP A 376 -35.12 7.43 -19.08
CA ASP A 376 -34.48 6.75 -17.95
C ASP A 376 -34.13 5.28 -18.24
N SER A 377 -34.35 4.81 -19.47
CA SER A 377 -34.04 3.43 -19.90
C SER A 377 -32.56 3.25 -20.25
N LEU A 378 -31.69 3.31 -19.23
CA LEU A 378 -30.22 3.31 -19.39
C LEU A 378 -29.65 2.11 -20.14
N PHE A 379 -30.33 0.96 -20.12
CA PHE A 379 -29.90 -0.25 -20.85
C PHE A 379 -30.02 -0.12 -22.37
N LEU A 380 -30.76 0.88 -22.87
CA LEU A 380 -30.86 1.20 -24.29
C LEU A 380 -29.69 2.07 -24.78
N ALA A 381 -28.84 2.56 -23.88
CA ALA A 381 -27.66 3.39 -24.19
C ALA A 381 -26.50 2.57 -24.82
N ILE A 382 -26.80 1.51 -25.56
CA ILE A 382 -25.79 0.61 -26.14
C ILE A 382 -25.50 1.05 -27.57
N ILE A 383 -24.22 1.20 -27.89
CA ILE A 383 -23.76 1.48 -29.25
C ILE A 383 -22.78 0.41 -29.74
N PRO A 384 -22.80 0.06 -31.04
CA PRO A 384 -21.70 -0.67 -31.65
C PRO A 384 -20.40 0.13 -31.54
N LYS A 385 -19.30 -0.52 -31.17
CA LYS A 385 -17.99 0.12 -31.08
C LYS A 385 -17.00 -0.59 -32.00
N ALA A 386 -17.03 -0.17 -33.27
CA ALA A 386 -16.18 -0.64 -34.35
C ALA A 386 -15.63 0.56 -35.13
N ASP A 387 -14.44 1.02 -34.76
CA ASP A 387 -13.80 2.18 -35.37
C ASP A 387 -12.88 1.73 -36.52
N SER A 388 -13.00 2.37 -37.69
CA SER A 388 -12.07 2.16 -38.81
C SER A 388 -10.76 2.89 -38.54
N VAL A 389 -9.64 2.17 -38.54
CA VAL A 389 -8.30 2.67 -38.24
C VAL A 389 -7.28 2.12 -39.24
N GLN A 390 -6.16 2.82 -39.39
CA GLN A 390 -5.02 2.28 -40.13
C GLN A 390 -4.39 1.12 -39.37
N PHE A 391 -3.71 0.23 -40.10
CA PHE A 391 -3.00 -0.89 -39.50
C PHE A 391 -1.96 -0.39 -38.48
N ASN A 392 -1.98 -1.00 -37.30
CA ASN A 392 -1.01 -0.77 -36.24
C ASN A 392 -0.67 -2.11 -35.59
N GLY A 393 0.57 -2.56 -35.72
CA GLY A 393 1.04 -3.82 -35.12
C GLY A 393 1.01 -3.85 -33.60
N SER A 394 0.73 -2.73 -32.93
CA SER A 394 0.60 -2.64 -31.47
C SER A 394 -0.80 -2.96 -30.94
N GLU A 395 -1.82 -2.93 -31.82
CA GLU A 395 -3.23 -3.08 -31.47
C GLU A 395 -3.82 -4.40 -31.99
N VAL A 396 -4.84 -4.91 -31.31
CA VAL A 396 -5.63 -6.04 -31.80
C VAL A 396 -6.65 -5.52 -32.81
N LEU A 397 -6.44 -5.82 -34.09
CA LEU A 397 -7.26 -5.36 -35.19
C LEU A 397 -8.02 -6.49 -35.88
N TYR A 398 -9.10 -6.11 -36.55
CA TYR A 398 -10.04 -7.01 -37.19
C TYR A 398 -10.27 -6.62 -38.64
N LYS A 399 -10.62 -7.62 -39.46
CA LYS A 399 -11.19 -7.43 -40.79
C LYS A 399 -12.70 -7.63 -40.73
N LYS A 400 -13.45 -6.80 -41.47
CA LYS A 400 -14.90 -6.91 -41.60
C LYS A 400 -15.25 -7.89 -42.72
N ILE A 401 -16.15 -8.85 -42.45
CA ILE A 401 -16.64 -9.85 -43.40
C ILE A 401 -18.16 -9.73 -43.48
N ASP A 402 -18.65 -9.35 -44.65
CA ASP A 402 -20.10 -9.17 -44.93
C ASP A 402 -20.70 -10.36 -45.71
N SER A 403 -19.89 -11.37 -46.08
CA SER A 403 -20.29 -12.51 -46.92
C SER A 403 -20.87 -13.72 -46.18
N LEU A 404 -20.96 -13.67 -44.84
CA LEU A 404 -21.40 -14.81 -44.02
C LEU A 404 -22.92 -14.90 -43.85
N GLY A 405 -23.70 -14.00 -44.48
CA GLY A 405 -25.16 -13.97 -44.33
C GLY A 405 -25.65 -13.41 -42.99
N TYR A 406 -24.74 -12.86 -42.18
CA TYR A 406 -25.01 -12.19 -40.90
C TYR A 406 -24.66 -10.70 -41.01
N ASN A 407 -25.22 -9.88 -40.10
CA ASN A 407 -24.76 -8.50 -39.89
C ASN A 407 -23.23 -8.53 -39.68
N PRO A 408 -22.44 -7.61 -40.28
CA PRO A 408 -20.98 -7.62 -40.30
C PRO A 408 -20.27 -8.39 -39.20
N VAL A 409 -19.59 -9.46 -39.62
CA VAL A 409 -18.77 -10.28 -38.73
C VAL A 409 -17.35 -9.74 -38.78
N TYR A 410 -16.77 -9.48 -37.62
CA TYR A 410 -15.40 -9.05 -37.52
C TYR A 410 -14.50 -10.24 -37.16
N VAL A 411 -13.46 -10.47 -37.95
CA VAL A 411 -12.51 -11.57 -37.74
C VAL A 411 -11.13 -11.01 -37.46
N TYR A 412 -10.47 -11.50 -36.43
CA TYR A 412 -9.13 -11.07 -36.06
C TYR A 412 -8.17 -11.20 -37.26
N SER A 413 -7.39 -10.16 -37.53
CA SER A 413 -6.43 -10.11 -38.65
C SER A 413 -5.22 -9.29 -38.26
N THR A 414 -4.04 -9.75 -38.67
CA THR A 414 -2.76 -9.02 -38.52
C THR A 414 -2.22 -8.51 -39.86
N HIS A 415 -2.94 -8.73 -40.97
CA HIS A 415 -2.47 -8.35 -42.31
C HIS A 415 -2.77 -6.86 -42.60
N PRO A 416 -1.77 -6.04 -42.98
CA PRO A 416 -1.95 -4.59 -43.17
C PRO A 416 -3.09 -4.20 -44.13
N ASP A 417 -3.34 -5.00 -45.16
CA ASP A 417 -4.36 -4.74 -46.19
C ASP A 417 -5.82 -4.98 -45.74
N SER A 418 -6.04 -5.59 -44.57
CA SER A 418 -7.39 -6.00 -44.13
C SER A 418 -7.68 -5.71 -42.65
N ALA A 419 -6.65 -5.57 -41.83
CA ALA A 419 -6.76 -5.31 -40.40
C ALA A 419 -6.99 -3.81 -40.15
N HIS A 420 -8.24 -3.37 -40.36
CA HIS A 420 -8.62 -1.95 -40.32
C HIS A 420 -9.69 -1.61 -39.29
N TYR A 421 -10.14 -2.56 -38.46
CA TYR A 421 -11.19 -2.31 -37.49
C TYR A 421 -10.70 -2.56 -36.07
N ARG A 422 -10.84 -1.54 -35.21
CA ARG A 422 -10.63 -1.62 -33.77
C ARG A 422 -11.98 -1.77 -33.07
N LEU A 423 -12.12 -2.85 -32.30
CA LEU A 423 -13.37 -3.22 -31.63
C LEU A 423 -13.24 -3.09 -30.12
N SER A 424 -14.32 -2.70 -29.45
CA SER A 424 -14.43 -2.80 -27.98
C SER A 424 -15.52 -3.80 -27.63
N PHE A 425 -15.15 -4.86 -26.91
CA PHE A 425 -16.05 -5.93 -26.52
C PHE A 425 -16.58 -5.75 -25.10
N SER A 426 -17.89 -5.90 -24.94
CA SER A 426 -18.56 -6.01 -23.65
C SER A 426 -19.06 -7.44 -23.43
N MET A 427 -18.97 -7.92 -22.19
CA MET A 427 -19.53 -9.23 -21.81
C MET A 427 -21.05 -9.09 -21.65
N VAL A 428 -21.82 -9.78 -22.50
CA VAL A 428 -23.30 -9.75 -22.50
C VAL A 428 -23.93 -10.93 -21.76
N GLY A 429 -23.09 -11.78 -21.15
CA GLY A 429 -23.51 -12.98 -20.43
C GLY A 429 -23.39 -14.23 -21.29
N SER A 430 -23.40 -15.40 -20.64
CA SER A 430 -23.10 -16.63 -21.35
C SER A 430 -24.20 -17.01 -22.35
N ASN A 431 -23.81 -17.36 -23.57
CA ASN A 431 -24.69 -17.63 -24.71
C ASN A 431 -25.59 -16.45 -25.15
N ASN A 432 -25.25 -15.21 -24.78
CA ASN A 432 -25.99 -14.01 -25.18
C ASN A 432 -25.25 -13.18 -26.24
N GLY A 433 -24.04 -13.58 -26.64
CA GLY A 433 -23.19 -12.85 -27.58
C GLY A 433 -22.71 -13.70 -28.76
N ASP A 434 -22.16 -13.05 -29.78
CA ASP A 434 -21.67 -13.68 -31.00
C ASP A 434 -20.16 -14.01 -30.94
N TYR A 435 -19.46 -13.63 -29.86
CA TYR A 435 -18.00 -13.78 -29.72
C TYR A 435 -17.56 -14.47 -28.42
N ILE A 436 -16.44 -15.21 -28.50
CA ILE A 436 -15.72 -15.78 -27.36
C ILE A 436 -14.28 -15.26 -27.32
N GLN A 437 -13.71 -15.09 -26.13
CA GLN A 437 -12.28 -14.79 -25.99
C GLN A 437 -11.45 -16.05 -26.27
N ILE A 438 -10.36 -15.93 -27.04
CA ILE A 438 -9.43 -17.02 -27.33
C ILE A 438 -8.02 -16.71 -26.80
N LYS A 439 -7.23 -17.75 -26.56
CA LYS A 439 -5.80 -17.60 -26.23
C LYS A 439 -5.04 -17.10 -27.45
N SER A 440 -4.17 -16.10 -27.26
CA SER A 440 -3.42 -15.47 -28.35
C SER A 440 -2.12 -14.85 -27.84
N GLY A 441 -1.08 -14.86 -28.69
CA GLY A 441 0.17 -14.13 -28.46
C GLY A 441 0.09 -12.62 -28.67
N ALA A 442 -1.04 -12.09 -29.17
CA ALA A 442 -1.21 -10.67 -29.43
C ALA A 442 -1.10 -9.82 -28.17
N ASN A 443 -0.64 -8.57 -28.32
CA ASN A 443 -0.58 -7.57 -27.25
C ASN A 443 -1.99 -7.04 -26.85
N GLY A 444 -2.85 -7.91 -26.36
CA GLY A 444 -4.23 -7.60 -25.96
C GLY A 444 -5.17 -8.79 -26.10
N ARG A 445 -6.47 -8.53 -25.92
CA ARG A 445 -7.51 -9.58 -25.97
C ARG A 445 -7.94 -9.85 -27.39
N VAL A 446 -7.92 -11.13 -27.77
CA VAL A 446 -8.47 -11.57 -29.06
C VAL A 446 -9.79 -12.30 -28.84
N PHE A 447 -10.82 -11.82 -29.52
CA PHE A 447 -12.15 -12.41 -29.59
C PHE A 447 -12.38 -13.06 -30.96
N ARG A 448 -13.01 -14.23 -30.96
CA ARG A 448 -13.38 -15.00 -32.14
C ARG A 448 -14.90 -15.09 -32.23
N TRP A 449 -15.43 -14.80 -33.42
CA TRP A 449 -16.85 -14.99 -33.71
C TRP A 449 -17.22 -16.48 -33.73
N VAL A 450 -18.41 -16.81 -33.24
CA VAL A 450 -18.97 -18.17 -33.21
C VAL A 450 -20.35 -18.16 -33.85
N ALA A 451 -20.58 -19.05 -34.81
CA ALA A 451 -21.86 -19.13 -35.50
C ALA A 451 -23.00 -19.55 -34.54
N PRO A 452 -24.20 -18.94 -34.65
CA PRO A 452 -25.34 -19.33 -33.86
C PRO A 452 -25.85 -20.71 -34.26
N ILE A 453 -26.29 -21.52 -33.30
CA ILE A 453 -26.87 -22.85 -33.51
C ILE A 453 -28.38 -22.73 -33.36
N GLY A 454 -29.14 -23.01 -34.43
CA GLY A 454 -30.61 -22.89 -34.43
C GLY A 454 -31.11 -21.46 -34.16
N GLY A 455 -30.33 -20.44 -34.51
CA GLY A 455 -30.64 -19.02 -34.23
C GLY A 455 -30.27 -18.54 -32.83
N MET A 456 -29.77 -19.42 -31.95
CA MET A 456 -29.30 -19.04 -30.62
C MET A 456 -27.80 -18.75 -30.64
N LYS A 457 -27.43 -17.60 -30.06
CA LYS A 457 -26.05 -17.16 -29.85
C LYS A 457 -25.28 -18.15 -28.99
N GLN A 458 -23.97 -18.29 -29.22
CA GLN A 458 -23.09 -19.28 -28.57
C GLN A 458 -21.88 -18.64 -27.87
N GLY A 459 -21.71 -17.32 -28.00
CA GLY A 459 -20.65 -16.56 -27.36
C GLY A 459 -21.12 -15.80 -26.13
N ASP A 460 -20.16 -15.15 -25.49
CA ASP A 460 -20.35 -14.42 -24.22
C ASP A 460 -20.16 -12.90 -24.39
N TYR A 461 -19.68 -12.46 -25.56
CA TYR A 461 -19.25 -11.08 -25.84
C TYR A 461 -19.86 -10.53 -27.12
N GLU A 462 -20.01 -9.20 -27.15
CA GLU A 462 -20.45 -8.40 -28.29
C GLU A 462 -19.57 -7.15 -28.46
N PRO A 463 -19.28 -6.68 -29.70
CA PRO A 463 -18.50 -5.47 -29.96
C PRO A 463 -19.34 -4.20 -29.76
N VAL A 464 -19.90 -4.07 -28.56
CA VAL A 464 -20.75 -2.95 -28.14
C VAL A 464 -20.21 -2.33 -26.86
N VAL A 465 -20.54 -1.06 -26.64
CA VAL A 465 -20.24 -0.33 -25.41
C VAL A 465 -21.53 0.29 -24.87
N LEU A 466 -21.71 0.22 -23.55
CA LEU A 466 -22.78 0.91 -22.84
C LEU A 466 -22.33 2.34 -22.54
N LEU A 467 -23.00 3.33 -23.09
CA LEU A 467 -22.79 4.74 -22.78
C LEU A 467 -23.37 5.07 -21.40
N VAL A 468 -22.61 5.82 -20.61
CA VAL A 468 -23.03 6.30 -19.29
C VAL A 468 -23.78 7.62 -19.45
N THR A 469 -24.94 7.76 -18.79
CA THR A 469 -25.69 9.02 -18.72
C THR A 469 -25.16 9.94 -17.61
N PRO A 470 -25.25 11.27 -17.78
CA PRO A 470 -24.97 12.23 -16.71
C PRO A 470 -26.15 12.27 -15.72
N LYS A 471 -25.86 12.16 -14.42
CA LYS A 471 -26.86 12.05 -13.34
C LYS A 471 -26.84 13.24 -12.39
N LYS A 472 -27.93 13.48 -11.67
CA LYS A 472 -28.03 14.50 -10.59
C LYS A 472 -28.74 13.93 -9.37
N LYS A 473 -28.13 14.06 -8.19
CA LYS A 473 -28.68 13.72 -6.88
C LYS A 473 -28.73 14.96 -5.99
N GLN A 474 -29.89 15.30 -5.46
CA GLN A 474 -30.06 16.42 -4.53
C GLN A 474 -30.94 16.02 -3.35
N MET A 475 -30.63 16.54 -2.16
CA MET A 475 -31.45 16.35 -0.97
C MET A 475 -31.42 17.57 -0.04
N LEU A 476 -32.59 17.97 0.45
CA LEU A 476 -32.76 18.93 1.53
C LEU A 476 -33.36 18.21 2.74
N VAL A 477 -32.78 18.39 3.93
CA VAL A 477 -33.28 17.84 5.19
C VAL A 477 -33.49 18.96 6.20
N LEU A 478 -34.64 18.95 6.86
CA LEU A 478 -34.98 19.79 8.01
C LEU A 478 -35.19 18.87 9.22
N SER A 479 -34.60 19.19 10.36
CA SER A 479 -34.69 18.40 11.58
C SER A 479 -34.88 19.27 12.82
N ALA A 480 -35.67 18.78 13.77
CA ALA A 480 -35.93 19.43 15.05
C ALA A 480 -35.98 18.39 16.18
N ASP A 481 -35.39 18.71 17.33
CA ASP A 481 -35.50 17.97 18.59
C ASP A 481 -35.90 18.96 19.68
N TYR A 482 -36.99 18.70 20.38
CA TYR A 482 -37.53 19.58 21.41
C TYR A 482 -37.87 18.79 22.69
N GLU A 483 -37.36 19.26 23.82
CA GLU A 483 -37.68 18.75 25.15
C GLU A 483 -39.02 19.35 25.61
N ILE A 484 -40.13 18.67 25.29
CA ILE A 484 -41.49 19.12 25.65
C ILE A 484 -41.69 19.09 27.17
N LEU A 485 -41.22 18.02 27.82
CA LEU A 485 -41.28 17.83 29.27
C LEU A 485 -39.90 17.37 29.75
N LYS A 486 -39.62 17.52 31.04
CA LYS A 486 -38.37 17.03 31.63
C LYS A 486 -38.21 15.53 31.33
N ASN A 487 -37.17 15.16 30.59
CA ASN A 487 -36.89 13.79 30.11
C ASN A 487 -37.79 13.27 28.96
N THR A 488 -38.57 14.11 28.30
CA THR A 488 -39.39 13.75 27.12
C THR A 488 -39.01 14.61 25.92
N HIS A 489 -38.54 13.96 24.87
CA HIS A 489 -38.10 14.60 23.63
C HIS A 489 -39.00 14.22 22.46
N ILE A 490 -39.42 15.21 21.68
CA ILE A 490 -40.00 15.00 20.35
C ILE A 490 -38.94 15.31 19.31
N LYS A 491 -38.85 14.46 18.29
CA LYS A 491 -37.93 14.59 17.16
C LYS A 491 -38.73 14.55 15.88
N ALA A 492 -38.48 15.48 14.97
CA ALA A 492 -39.06 15.49 13.64
C ALA A 492 -37.94 15.70 12.61
N GLU A 493 -38.01 14.97 11.51
CA GLU A 493 -37.10 15.12 10.37
C GLU A 493 -37.91 15.03 9.08
N LEU A 494 -37.73 15.98 8.17
CA LEU A 494 -38.34 16.04 6.85
C LEU A 494 -37.22 16.07 5.81
N ALA A 495 -37.32 15.25 4.77
CA ALA A 495 -36.36 15.16 3.68
C ALA A 495 -37.10 15.33 2.35
N MET A 496 -36.49 16.04 1.41
CA MET A 496 -36.94 16.20 0.03
C MET A 496 -35.78 15.83 -0.88
N SER A 497 -36.01 14.97 -1.88
CA SER A 497 -35.02 14.49 -2.84
C SER A 497 -35.41 14.87 -4.27
N ASP A 498 -34.39 15.12 -5.09
CA ASP A 498 -34.50 15.27 -6.54
C ASP A 498 -33.38 14.42 -7.16
N TYR A 499 -33.75 13.31 -7.81
CA TYR A 499 -32.84 12.38 -8.45
C TYR A 499 -33.20 12.22 -9.92
N ASP A 500 -32.26 12.55 -10.79
CA ASP A 500 -32.41 12.50 -12.25
C ASP A 500 -31.35 11.55 -12.81
N LEU A 501 -31.80 10.50 -13.52
CA LEU A 501 -30.96 9.45 -14.08
C LEU A 501 -30.31 9.84 -15.42
N ASN A 502 -30.79 10.90 -16.07
CA ASN A 502 -30.34 11.30 -17.39
C ASN A 502 -30.57 12.79 -17.70
N LEU A 503 -29.57 13.62 -17.39
CA LEU A 503 -29.60 15.07 -17.64
C LEU A 503 -29.62 15.47 -19.14
N PHE A 504 -29.50 14.52 -20.08
CA PHE A 504 -29.72 14.77 -21.50
C PHE A 504 -31.20 14.69 -21.89
N SER A 505 -32.00 13.87 -21.21
CA SER A 505 -33.38 13.60 -21.61
C SER A 505 -34.38 14.47 -20.84
N PRO A 506 -35.34 15.10 -21.53
CA PRO A 506 -36.50 15.70 -20.88
C PRO A 506 -37.61 14.68 -20.58
N TYR A 507 -37.53 13.46 -21.12
CA TYR A 507 -38.52 12.40 -20.93
C TYR A 507 -38.41 11.79 -19.53
N ASP A 508 -39.49 11.20 -19.05
CA ASP A 508 -39.61 10.47 -17.77
C ASP A 508 -39.32 11.26 -16.47
N ASN A 509 -39.01 12.56 -16.51
CA ASN A 509 -38.72 13.41 -15.33
C ASN A 509 -39.83 13.56 -14.26
N GLY A 510 -40.98 12.90 -14.42
CA GLY A 510 -42.12 12.96 -13.49
C GLY A 510 -41.89 12.25 -12.17
N ASP A 511 -40.90 11.35 -12.09
CA ASP A 511 -40.57 10.54 -10.91
C ASP A 511 -39.30 11.01 -10.17
N ASN A 512 -38.66 12.10 -10.62
CA ASN A 512 -37.41 12.59 -10.02
C ASN A 512 -37.58 13.12 -8.58
N ASN A 513 -38.72 13.71 -8.26
CA ASN A 513 -38.95 14.42 -7.00
C ASN A 513 -39.69 13.54 -5.98
N GLY A 514 -39.12 13.40 -4.78
CA GLY A 514 -39.71 12.64 -3.69
C GLY A 514 -39.49 13.29 -2.32
N TYR A 515 -40.20 12.81 -1.32
CA TYR A 515 -40.08 13.32 0.05
C TYR A 515 -40.23 12.19 1.09
N ALA A 516 -39.65 12.39 2.26
CA ALA A 516 -39.75 11.47 3.38
C ALA A 516 -39.82 12.25 4.69
N TYR A 517 -40.50 11.72 5.70
CA TYR A 517 -40.49 12.32 7.02
C TYR A 517 -40.47 11.27 8.13
N LYS A 518 -39.96 11.68 9.27
CA LYS A 518 -39.81 10.85 10.47
C LYS A 518 -40.18 11.66 11.69
N ILE A 519 -41.11 11.16 12.48
CA ILE A 519 -41.51 11.77 13.76
C ILE A 519 -41.28 10.74 14.86
N GLY A 520 -40.70 11.17 15.98
CA GLY A 520 -40.36 10.30 17.10
C GLY A 520 -40.60 10.97 18.45
N LEU A 521 -41.07 10.20 19.41
CA LEU A 521 -41.23 10.60 20.80
C LEU A 521 -40.39 9.65 21.67
N ASP A 522 -39.44 10.18 22.42
CA ASP A 522 -38.61 9.44 23.38
C ASP A 522 -38.92 9.97 24.80
N ASN A 523 -39.21 9.09 25.76
CA ASN A 523 -39.49 9.45 27.16
C ASN A 523 -38.69 8.56 28.12
N ILE A 524 -38.11 9.17 29.17
CA ILE A 524 -37.28 8.48 30.18
C ILE A 524 -37.85 8.70 31.59
N ILE A 525 -38.43 7.65 32.16
CA ILE A 525 -38.96 7.63 33.52
C ILE A 525 -37.97 6.91 34.45
N ASN A 526 -37.57 7.57 35.54
CA ASN A 526 -36.78 6.92 36.60
C ASN A 526 -37.74 6.24 37.59
N LEU A 527 -37.67 4.92 37.70
CA LEU A 527 -38.55 4.11 38.55
C LEU A 527 -38.11 4.04 40.02
N SER A 528 -36.97 4.63 40.39
CA SER A 528 -36.43 4.59 41.76
C SER A 528 -36.07 5.99 42.27
N LYS A 529 -36.28 6.20 43.57
CA LYS A 529 -35.98 7.45 44.29
C LYS A 529 -34.47 7.70 44.47
N THR A 530 -33.61 6.68 44.34
CA THR A 530 -32.14 6.83 44.51
C THR A 530 -31.41 6.96 43.16
N LYS A 531 -30.83 8.14 42.90
CA LYS A 531 -30.12 8.47 41.65
C LYS A 531 -28.92 7.55 41.30
N LYS A 532 -28.32 6.87 42.29
CA LYS A 532 -27.09 6.06 42.06
C LYS A 532 -27.35 4.65 41.50
N GLN A 533 -28.56 4.09 41.63
CA GLN A 533 -28.88 2.71 41.19
C GLN A 533 -30.29 2.56 40.60
N ALA A 534 -30.88 3.64 40.10
CA ALA A 534 -32.27 3.62 39.62
C ALA A 534 -32.45 2.75 38.37
N TRP A 535 -33.53 1.97 38.39
CA TRP A 535 -34.13 1.43 37.17
C TRP A 535 -34.72 2.59 36.37
N GLN A 536 -34.52 2.55 35.06
CA GLN A 536 -35.07 3.53 34.12
C GLN A 536 -35.93 2.81 33.11
N LEU A 537 -37.14 3.32 32.91
CA LEU A 537 -38.04 2.92 31.83
C LEU A 537 -37.90 3.94 30.71
N VAL A 538 -37.40 3.50 29.56
CA VAL A 538 -37.29 4.30 28.35
C VAL A 538 -38.34 3.81 27.37
N SER A 539 -39.30 4.66 27.03
CA SER A 539 -40.32 4.39 26.01
C SER A 539 -40.04 5.23 24.77
N ASN A 540 -40.14 4.62 23.59
CA ASN A 540 -40.03 5.33 22.31
C ASN A 540 -41.19 4.96 21.38
N ALA A 541 -41.69 5.92 20.62
CA ALA A 541 -42.64 5.71 19.52
C ALA A 541 -42.17 6.52 18.32
N LYS A 542 -42.11 5.91 17.14
CA LYS A 542 -41.62 6.54 15.91
C LYS A 542 -42.50 6.16 14.75
N TYR A 543 -42.74 7.11 13.86
CA TYR A 543 -43.42 6.92 12.60
C TYR A 543 -42.55 7.52 11.49
N GLU A 544 -42.47 6.81 10.38
CA GLU A 544 -41.66 7.20 9.25
C GLU A 544 -42.42 6.91 7.96
N TYR A 545 -42.36 7.86 7.03
CA TYR A 545 -43.00 7.82 5.73
C TYR A 545 -41.97 8.11 4.65
N LEU A 546 -41.97 7.33 3.58
CA LEU A 546 -41.22 7.61 2.36
C LEU A 546 -42.20 7.60 1.19
N ASP A 547 -42.13 8.63 0.36
CA ASP A 547 -42.79 8.68 -0.93
C ASP A 547 -42.16 7.68 -1.92
N GLN A 548 -42.91 7.24 -2.93
CA GLN A 548 -42.43 6.31 -3.97
C GLN A 548 -41.23 6.82 -4.76
N ASN A 549 -41.11 8.14 -4.94
CA ASN A 549 -40.04 8.79 -5.69
C ASN A 549 -38.87 9.24 -4.79
N PHE A 550 -38.92 8.94 -3.48
CA PHE A 550 -37.87 9.36 -2.55
C PHE A 550 -36.59 8.53 -2.74
N GLU A 551 -35.53 9.17 -3.20
CA GLU A 551 -34.22 8.54 -3.38
C GLU A 551 -33.20 9.09 -2.37
N ALA A 552 -32.54 8.18 -1.65
CA ALA A 552 -31.48 8.55 -0.71
C ALA A 552 -30.12 8.73 -1.41
N ILE A 553 -29.29 9.65 -0.89
CA ILE A 553 -27.92 9.86 -1.41
C ILE A 553 -27.06 8.61 -1.22
N GLU A 554 -26.99 8.10 0.01
CA GLU A 554 -26.47 6.79 0.37
C GLU A 554 -27.45 6.09 1.32
N ARG A 555 -27.28 4.78 1.53
CA ARG A 555 -28.21 3.99 2.36
C ARG A 555 -28.31 4.52 3.78
N PHE A 556 -29.55 4.81 4.22
CA PHE A 556 -29.87 5.16 5.61
C PHE A 556 -30.44 3.99 6.43
N ARG A 557 -30.99 2.97 5.76
CA ARG A 557 -31.43 1.72 6.37
C ARG A 557 -30.25 0.85 6.82
N SER A 558 -30.50 -0.11 7.72
CA SER A 558 -29.50 -1.15 8.03
C SER A 558 -29.25 -2.05 6.81
N VAL A 559 -28.03 -2.57 6.68
CA VAL A 559 -27.64 -3.56 5.64
C VAL A 559 -28.61 -4.73 5.56
N GLU A 560 -29.10 -5.19 6.72
CA GLU A 560 -30.00 -6.35 6.85
C GLU A 560 -31.50 -5.96 6.78
N PHE A 561 -31.85 -4.69 6.48
CA PHE A 561 -33.27 -4.25 6.50
C PHE A 561 -34.16 -5.09 5.58
N ASN A 562 -33.72 -5.32 4.34
CA ASN A 562 -34.49 -6.10 3.37
C ASN A 562 -34.72 -7.54 3.86
N ARG A 563 -33.71 -8.13 4.49
CA ARG A 563 -33.79 -9.48 5.06
C ARG A 563 -34.71 -9.52 6.28
N ASP A 564 -34.62 -8.54 7.16
CA ASP A 564 -35.45 -8.43 8.36
C ASP A 564 -36.96 -8.38 8.03
N TRP A 565 -37.31 -7.99 6.80
CA TRP A 565 -38.68 -7.89 6.26
C TRP A 565 -38.95 -8.86 5.09
N ASN A 566 -38.02 -9.74 4.70
CA ASN A 566 -38.19 -10.63 3.53
C ASN A 566 -38.55 -9.95 2.19
N ILE A 567 -38.13 -8.71 1.97
CA ILE A 567 -38.33 -8.01 0.69
C ILE A 567 -37.13 -8.22 -0.24
N LYS A 568 -37.38 -8.52 -1.53
CA LYS A 568 -36.31 -8.80 -2.51
C LYS A 568 -35.54 -7.54 -2.91
N THR A 569 -36.23 -6.42 -3.08
CA THR A 569 -35.66 -5.12 -3.45
C THR A 569 -36.39 -3.98 -2.76
N TYR A 570 -35.71 -2.85 -2.64
CA TYR A 570 -36.35 -1.57 -2.32
C TYR A 570 -37.03 -1.14 -3.62
N ASP A 571 -38.29 -1.53 -3.81
CA ASP A 571 -39.05 -0.98 -4.92
C ASP A 571 -39.33 0.49 -4.59
N ASN A 572 -39.24 1.38 -5.60
CA ASN A 572 -39.64 2.79 -5.52
C ASN A 572 -41.16 2.87 -5.31
N LYS A 573 -41.57 2.62 -4.07
CA LYS A 573 -42.96 2.53 -3.61
C LYS A 573 -43.10 3.30 -2.31
N GLU A 574 -44.30 3.79 -2.08
CA GLU A 574 -44.69 4.44 -0.85
C GLU A 574 -44.50 3.49 0.35
N GLN A 575 -43.84 3.95 1.42
CA GLN A 575 -43.52 3.13 2.59
C GLN A 575 -43.93 3.81 3.89
N HIS A 576 -44.55 3.03 4.77
CA HIS A 576 -44.87 3.43 6.14
C HIS A 576 -44.17 2.51 7.12
N LEU A 577 -43.44 3.07 8.08
CA LEU A 577 -42.76 2.33 9.13
C LEU A 577 -43.11 2.90 10.51
N PHE A 578 -43.79 2.09 11.32
CA PHE A 578 -44.03 2.37 12.73
C PHE A 578 -43.05 1.59 13.61
N ASP A 579 -42.49 2.22 14.66
CA ASP A 579 -41.56 1.61 15.62
C ASP A 579 -41.88 2.10 17.05
N ALA A 580 -42.47 1.24 17.85
CA ALA A 580 -42.70 1.44 19.27
C ALA A 580 -41.82 0.51 20.10
N GLY A 581 -41.29 1.00 21.23
CA GLY A 581 -40.45 0.18 22.09
C GLY A 581 -40.43 0.62 23.54
N ILE A 582 -40.29 -0.36 24.42
CA ILE A 582 -40.16 -0.18 25.88
C ILE A 582 -38.88 -0.86 26.32
N ARG A 583 -37.98 -0.09 26.92
CA ARG A 583 -36.67 -0.54 27.42
C ARG A 583 -36.58 -0.32 28.92
N LEU A 584 -36.44 -1.39 29.67
CA LEU A 584 -36.12 -1.35 31.09
C LEU A 584 -34.61 -1.50 31.25
N GLN A 585 -33.94 -0.53 31.87
CA GLN A 585 -32.49 -0.53 32.03
C GLN A 585 -32.02 -0.11 33.42
N GLN A 586 -30.88 -0.68 33.86
CA GLN A 586 -30.19 -0.30 35.08
C GLN A 586 -28.68 -0.41 34.87
N LYS A 587 -27.93 0.59 35.36
CA LYS A 587 -26.51 0.77 35.02
C LYS A 587 -25.59 -0.42 35.33
N ARG A 588 -25.93 -1.27 36.31
CA ARG A 588 -25.13 -2.45 36.71
C ARG A 588 -25.70 -3.78 36.18
N LYS A 589 -27.02 -3.93 36.17
CA LYS A 589 -27.75 -5.15 35.80
C LYS A 589 -28.00 -5.29 34.31
N GLY A 590 -27.89 -4.21 33.52
CA GLY A 590 -28.06 -4.23 32.07
C GLY A 590 -29.44 -3.74 31.62
N PHE A 591 -29.94 -4.23 30.49
CA PHE A 591 -31.24 -3.82 29.94
C PHE A 591 -31.98 -4.96 29.24
N VAL A 592 -33.31 -4.82 29.17
CA VAL A 592 -34.20 -5.59 28.27
C VAL A 592 -35.06 -4.58 27.51
N LYS A 593 -35.24 -4.80 26.22
CA LYS A 593 -36.12 -4.00 25.35
C LYS A 593 -37.08 -4.90 24.59
N TYR A 594 -38.35 -4.58 24.66
CA TYR A 594 -39.37 -5.03 23.72
C TYR A 594 -39.60 -3.96 22.66
N GLN A 595 -39.75 -4.37 21.40
CA GLN A 595 -39.94 -3.50 20.25
C GLN A 595 -40.96 -4.10 19.30
N LEU A 596 -41.97 -3.30 18.95
CA LEU A 596 -42.98 -3.59 17.95
C LEU A 596 -42.73 -2.71 16.74
N LYS A 597 -42.63 -3.30 15.55
CA LYS A 597 -42.53 -2.58 14.29
C LYS A 597 -43.61 -3.03 13.32
N SER A 598 -44.19 -2.10 12.60
CA SER A 598 -45.07 -2.37 11.45
C SER A 598 -44.47 -1.71 10.22
N PHE A 599 -44.36 -2.44 9.11
CA PHE A 599 -43.87 -1.94 7.84
C PHE A 599 -44.90 -2.23 6.75
N GLN A 600 -45.29 -1.22 6.02
CA GLN A 600 -46.22 -1.32 4.89
C GLN A 600 -45.55 -0.69 3.67
N MET A 601 -45.67 -1.34 2.51
CA MET A 601 -45.17 -0.84 1.24
C MET A 601 -46.32 -0.88 0.24
N GLN A 602 -46.94 0.27 0.00
CA GLN A 602 -48.17 0.43 -0.79
C GLN A 602 -49.24 -0.62 -0.41
N SER A 603 -49.99 -1.14 -1.40
CA SER A 603 -50.92 -2.26 -1.27
C SER A 603 -50.26 -3.63 -1.30
N ASP A 604 -48.97 -3.69 -1.62
CA ASP A 604 -48.33 -4.91 -2.11
C ASP A 604 -47.70 -5.73 -1.00
N TYR A 605 -47.35 -5.09 0.12
CA TYR A 605 -46.70 -5.74 1.24
C TYR A 605 -47.11 -5.12 2.59
N SER A 606 -47.37 -5.97 3.57
CA SER A 606 -47.52 -5.60 4.97
C SER A 606 -46.74 -6.55 5.87
N GLY A 607 -46.10 -6.02 6.90
CA GLY A 607 -45.30 -6.81 7.84
C GLY A 607 -45.41 -6.29 9.27
N LEU A 608 -45.54 -7.21 10.22
CA LEU A 608 -45.53 -6.94 11.66
C LEU A 608 -44.37 -7.70 12.30
N ARG A 609 -43.50 -6.98 13.01
CA ARG A 609 -42.33 -7.54 13.67
C ARG A 609 -42.34 -7.26 15.16
N ASN A 610 -42.30 -8.34 15.95
CA ASN A 610 -42.08 -8.29 17.39
C ASN A 610 -40.64 -8.67 17.67
N ARG A 611 -39.92 -7.87 18.45
CA ARG A 611 -38.52 -8.12 18.80
C ARG A 611 -38.30 -7.92 20.30
N LEU A 612 -37.66 -8.88 20.94
CA LEU A 612 -37.25 -8.82 22.34
C LEU A 612 -35.75 -9.06 22.42
N TYR A 613 -35.02 -8.12 23.00
CA TYR A 613 -33.57 -8.25 23.16
C TYR A 613 -33.06 -7.62 24.44
N GLY A 614 -31.95 -8.13 24.96
CA GLY A 614 -31.39 -7.67 26.21
C GLY A 614 -29.96 -8.09 26.42
N ASN A 615 -29.27 -7.32 27.26
CA ASN A 615 -27.93 -7.60 27.72
C ASN A 615 -27.94 -7.47 29.24
N LEU A 616 -27.79 -8.59 29.95
CA LEU A 616 -28.06 -8.71 31.38
C LEU A 616 -26.86 -9.26 32.13
N ASN A 617 -26.50 -8.58 33.23
CA ASN A 617 -25.58 -9.07 34.25
C ASN A 617 -26.39 -9.63 35.41
N LEU A 618 -26.73 -10.92 35.35
CA LEU A 618 -27.55 -11.59 36.37
C LEU A 618 -26.89 -11.47 37.75
N ASN A 619 -25.59 -11.77 37.82
CA ASN A 619 -24.73 -11.56 38.97
C ASN A 619 -23.29 -11.23 38.53
N LYS A 620 -22.31 -11.28 39.44
CA LYS A 620 -20.90 -10.97 39.11
C LYS A 620 -20.25 -11.99 38.14
N GLN A 621 -20.87 -13.15 37.94
CA GLN A 621 -20.30 -14.26 37.17
C GLN A 621 -21.06 -14.52 35.87
N TRP A 622 -22.39 -14.39 35.88
CA TRP A 622 -23.24 -14.72 34.74
C TRP A 622 -23.60 -13.49 33.91
N HIS A 623 -23.41 -13.63 32.61
CA HIS A 623 -23.80 -12.64 31.61
C HIS A 623 -24.67 -13.33 30.55
N LEU A 624 -25.81 -12.72 30.24
CA LEU A 624 -26.75 -13.18 29.23
C LEU A 624 -26.96 -12.06 28.21
N ASP A 625 -26.73 -12.38 26.95
CA ASP A 625 -27.05 -11.54 25.79
C ASP A 625 -28.05 -12.30 24.93
N PHE A 626 -29.17 -11.69 24.58
CA PHE A 626 -30.19 -12.35 23.76
C PHE A 626 -30.91 -11.35 22.86
N ASP A 627 -31.36 -11.83 21.70
CA ASP A 627 -32.03 -11.03 20.69
C ASP A 627 -32.90 -11.96 19.83
N GLY A 628 -34.22 -11.87 19.98
CA GLY A 628 -35.20 -12.66 19.25
C GLY A 628 -36.20 -11.76 18.55
N SER A 629 -36.58 -12.12 17.32
CA SER A 629 -37.67 -11.48 16.58
C SER A 629 -38.52 -12.48 15.83
N ILE A 630 -39.81 -12.19 15.75
CA ILE A 630 -40.77 -12.83 14.85
C ILE A 630 -41.32 -11.75 13.92
N THR A 631 -41.14 -11.94 12.62
CA THR A 631 -41.68 -11.09 11.56
C THR A 631 -42.73 -11.91 10.80
N GLN A 632 -43.97 -11.45 10.81
CA GLN A 632 -45.02 -11.94 9.94
C GLN A 632 -45.17 -10.95 8.81
N SER A 633 -45.24 -11.42 7.57
CA SER A 633 -45.55 -10.56 6.44
C SER A 633 -46.46 -11.22 5.43
N ASN A 634 -47.16 -10.41 4.67
CA ASN A 634 -48.00 -10.84 3.57
C ASN A 634 -47.72 -9.94 2.36
N ASP A 635 -47.55 -10.55 1.20
CA ASP A 635 -47.52 -9.89 -0.11
C ASP A 635 -48.56 -10.48 -1.07
N GLN A 636 -48.66 -9.96 -2.29
CA GLN A 636 -49.65 -10.41 -3.28
C GLN A 636 -49.57 -11.92 -3.59
N PHE A 637 -48.38 -12.52 -3.51
CA PHE A 637 -48.12 -13.89 -3.94
C PHE A 637 -47.85 -14.85 -2.77
N GLN A 638 -47.37 -14.34 -1.64
CA GLN A 638 -46.80 -15.15 -0.57
C GLN A 638 -47.07 -14.56 0.82
N ASN A 639 -47.30 -15.45 1.78
CA ASN A 639 -47.23 -15.15 3.20
C ASN A 639 -45.87 -15.61 3.75
N THR A 640 -45.27 -14.82 4.64
CA THR A 640 -44.00 -15.18 5.28
C THR A 640 -44.07 -15.14 6.80
N MET A 641 -43.41 -16.12 7.41
CA MET A 641 -43.17 -16.17 8.85
C MET A 641 -41.66 -16.34 9.05
N PHE A 642 -41.03 -15.31 9.61
CA PHE A 642 -39.60 -15.29 9.87
C PHE A 642 -39.31 -15.16 11.36
N VAL A 643 -38.86 -16.25 11.97
CA VAL A 643 -38.40 -16.30 13.35
C VAL A 643 -36.88 -16.29 13.34
N ARG A 644 -36.27 -15.36 14.07
CA ARG A 644 -34.81 -15.24 14.21
C ARG A 644 -34.47 -15.02 15.66
N HIS A 645 -33.54 -15.80 16.20
CA HIS A 645 -33.08 -15.59 17.56
C HIS A 645 -31.60 -15.91 17.72
N ARG A 646 -30.97 -15.19 18.64
CA ARG A 646 -29.64 -15.50 19.17
C ARG A 646 -29.67 -15.35 20.67
N ALA A 647 -29.00 -16.25 21.36
CA ALA A 647 -28.79 -16.19 22.80
C ALA A 647 -27.35 -16.60 23.12
N ASN A 648 -26.69 -15.87 24.01
CA ASN A 648 -25.36 -16.18 24.49
C ASN A 648 -25.35 -16.04 26.01
N ILE A 649 -25.17 -17.17 26.69
CA ILE A 649 -25.01 -17.21 28.14
C ILE A 649 -23.57 -17.60 28.46
N ASN A 650 -22.92 -16.85 29.34
CA ASN A 650 -21.58 -17.18 29.80
C ASN A 650 -21.42 -17.02 31.30
N LYS A 651 -20.56 -17.86 31.87
CA LYS A 651 -20.20 -17.88 33.29
C LYS A 651 -18.70 -17.61 33.44
N SER A 652 -18.38 -16.55 34.15
CA SER A 652 -17.02 -16.20 34.55
C SER A 652 -16.62 -17.04 35.77
N TRP A 653 -15.68 -17.96 35.57
CA TRP A 653 -15.11 -18.84 36.60
C TRP A 653 -13.62 -18.56 36.79
N LYS A 654 -13.30 -17.83 37.87
CA LYS A 654 -11.93 -17.34 38.19
C LYS A 654 -11.30 -16.58 37.02
N LYS A 655 -10.36 -17.21 36.31
CA LYS A 655 -9.60 -16.64 35.19
C LYS A 655 -10.16 -17.05 33.82
N PHE A 656 -11.25 -17.82 33.79
CA PHE A 656 -11.87 -18.33 32.59
C PHE A 656 -13.33 -17.91 32.49
N ARG A 657 -13.87 -17.94 31.28
CA ARG A 657 -15.27 -17.75 30.96
C ARG A 657 -15.66 -18.90 30.04
N ILE A 658 -16.70 -19.62 30.44
CA ILE A 658 -17.29 -20.68 29.61
C ILE A 658 -18.63 -20.14 29.14
N GLY A 659 -18.94 -20.30 27.86
CA GLY A 659 -20.20 -19.84 27.30
C GLY A 659 -20.81 -20.81 26.32
N LEU A 660 -22.13 -20.71 26.22
CA LEU A 660 -22.97 -21.38 25.23
C LEU A 660 -23.69 -20.28 24.46
N SER A 661 -23.59 -20.34 23.14
CA SER A 661 -24.27 -19.44 22.22
C SER A 661 -25.14 -20.27 21.28
N GLU A 662 -26.34 -19.81 21.03
CA GLU A 662 -27.30 -20.38 20.09
C GLU A 662 -27.70 -19.29 19.10
N MET A 663 -27.83 -19.66 17.84
CA MET A 663 -28.31 -18.79 16.76
C MET A 663 -29.16 -19.61 15.81
N ALA A 664 -30.41 -19.19 15.62
CA ALA A 664 -31.34 -19.90 14.74
C ALA A 664 -32.19 -18.93 13.92
N GLU A 665 -32.54 -19.38 12.72
CA GLU A 665 -33.45 -18.72 11.80
C GLU A 665 -34.42 -19.78 11.26
N ASP A 666 -35.72 -19.48 11.25
CA ASP A 666 -36.75 -20.27 10.57
C ASP A 666 -37.55 -19.29 9.72
N ASN A 667 -37.36 -19.35 8.40
CA ASN A 667 -37.95 -18.44 7.44
C ASN A 667 -38.79 -19.22 6.42
N ARG A 668 -40.10 -19.10 6.54
CA ARG A 668 -41.08 -19.83 5.72
C ARG A 668 -41.80 -18.87 4.80
N PHE A 669 -41.84 -19.22 3.53
CA PHE A 669 -42.58 -18.56 2.47
C PHE A 669 -43.66 -19.54 2.01
N THR A 670 -44.92 -19.19 2.19
CA THR A 670 -46.07 -19.98 1.77
C THR A 670 -46.77 -19.27 0.63
N ASN A 671 -46.98 -19.95 -0.49
CA ASN A 671 -47.65 -19.36 -1.65
C ASN A 671 -49.16 -19.25 -1.40
N ASN A 672 -49.73 -18.07 -1.64
CA ASN A 672 -51.13 -17.77 -1.35
C ASN A 672 -52.12 -18.57 -2.23
N THR A 673 -51.71 -19.01 -3.43
CA THR A 673 -52.62 -19.73 -4.35
C THR A 673 -52.58 -21.25 -4.18
N THR A 674 -51.43 -21.80 -3.78
CA THR A 674 -51.23 -23.26 -3.70
C THR A 674 -51.10 -23.78 -2.27
N ASP A 675 -51.07 -22.88 -1.28
CA ASP A 675 -50.80 -23.17 0.14
C ASP A 675 -49.58 -24.08 0.35
N SER A 676 -48.59 -23.91 -0.54
CA SER A 676 -47.38 -24.72 -0.59
C SER A 676 -46.17 -23.93 -0.12
N LEU A 677 -45.23 -24.64 0.50
CA LEU A 677 -43.97 -24.04 0.93
C LEU A 677 -43.11 -23.74 -0.30
N SER A 678 -42.69 -22.49 -0.46
CA SER A 678 -41.83 -22.08 -1.56
C SER A 678 -40.39 -22.57 -1.35
N LYS A 679 -39.67 -22.80 -2.46
CA LYS A 679 -38.24 -23.17 -2.50
C LYS A 679 -37.31 -22.18 -1.79
N GLN A 680 -37.74 -20.93 -1.57
CA GLN A 680 -36.94 -19.95 -0.81
C GLN A 680 -36.99 -20.17 0.71
N SER A 681 -37.90 -21.02 1.20
CA SER A 681 -38.01 -21.33 2.62
C SER A 681 -36.80 -22.11 3.11
N PHE A 682 -36.24 -21.67 4.23
CA PHE A 682 -35.10 -22.32 4.86
C PHE A 682 -35.15 -22.12 6.38
N SER A 683 -34.52 -23.02 7.11
CA SER A 683 -34.22 -22.79 8.52
C SER A 683 -32.81 -23.27 8.83
N PHE A 684 -32.18 -22.69 9.86
CA PHE A 684 -30.97 -23.24 10.44
C PHE A 684 -30.97 -23.09 11.94
N GLN A 685 -30.19 -23.94 12.59
CA GLN A 685 -29.87 -23.82 14.01
C GLN A 685 -28.39 -24.07 14.22
N GLU A 686 -27.72 -23.17 14.93
CA GLU A 686 -26.31 -23.21 15.27
C GLU A 686 -26.13 -23.16 16.79
N PHE A 687 -25.42 -24.13 17.33
CA PHE A 687 -24.97 -24.14 18.73
C PHE A 687 -23.45 -23.99 18.77
N LYS A 688 -22.97 -23.07 19.60
CA LYS A 688 -21.55 -22.81 19.85
C LYS A 688 -21.22 -22.91 21.32
N VAL A 689 -20.39 -23.87 21.70
CA VAL A 689 -19.77 -23.92 23.03
C VAL A 689 -18.38 -23.32 22.93
N TYR A 690 -18.02 -22.46 23.88
CA TYR A 690 -16.69 -21.86 23.91
C TYR A 690 -16.14 -21.69 25.33
N MET A 691 -14.82 -21.65 25.41
CA MET A 691 -14.08 -21.33 26.61
C MET A 691 -13.00 -20.30 26.29
N GLU A 692 -12.95 -19.22 27.06
CA GLU A 692 -11.95 -18.18 26.93
C GLU A 692 -11.41 -17.76 28.29
N ASN A 693 -10.32 -17.00 28.30
CA ASN A 693 -9.77 -16.46 29.54
C ASN A 693 -10.12 -14.98 29.75
N ALA A 694 -10.02 -14.52 31.00
CA ALA A 694 -10.47 -13.19 31.39
C ALA A 694 -9.71 -12.06 30.67
N ASP A 695 -10.40 -10.94 30.44
CA ASP A 695 -9.85 -9.83 29.65
C ASP A 695 -8.57 -9.21 30.24
N THR A 696 -8.39 -9.34 31.55
CA THR A 696 -7.23 -8.84 32.30
C THR A 696 -5.95 -9.65 32.09
N MET A 697 -6.03 -10.86 31.51
CA MET A 697 -4.87 -11.70 31.28
C MET A 697 -4.07 -11.26 30.05
N LYS A 698 -2.74 -11.18 30.19
CA LYS A 698 -1.82 -10.84 29.09
C LYS A 698 -1.77 -11.91 28.00
N ASN A 699 -1.81 -13.19 28.39
CA ASN A 699 -2.01 -14.27 27.44
C ASN A 699 -3.50 -14.35 27.15
N LYS A 700 -3.88 -14.63 25.90
CA LYS A 700 -5.27 -14.83 25.49
C LYS A 700 -5.44 -16.24 24.96
N PHE A 701 -6.59 -16.84 25.26
CA PHE A 701 -6.99 -18.14 24.77
C PHE A 701 -8.51 -18.12 24.56
N HIS A 702 -8.95 -18.61 23.41
CA HIS A 702 -10.36 -18.80 23.07
C HIS A 702 -10.45 -20.07 22.23
N ILE A 703 -11.21 -21.05 22.68
CA ILE A 703 -11.52 -22.27 21.95
C ILE A 703 -13.03 -22.36 21.77
N HIS A 704 -13.47 -22.82 20.61
CA HIS A 704 -14.89 -23.02 20.34
C HIS A 704 -15.14 -24.28 19.52
N TYR A 705 -16.34 -24.82 19.69
CA TYR A 705 -16.94 -25.82 18.82
C TYR A 705 -18.33 -25.32 18.41
N LYS A 706 -18.63 -25.36 17.12
CA LYS A 706 -19.94 -25.06 16.56
C LYS A 706 -20.49 -26.28 15.87
N TRP A 707 -21.77 -26.52 16.09
CA TRP A 707 -22.59 -27.44 15.33
C TRP A 707 -23.71 -26.64 14.67
N ARG A 708 -23.95 -26.86 13.38
CA ARG A 708 -25.00 -26.19 12.63
C ARG A 708 -25.75 -27.18 11.76
N GLU A 709 -27.08 -27.08 11.76
CA GLU A 709 -27.98 -27.82 10.89
C GLU A 709 -28.73 -26.81 10.01
N ASP A 710 -28.76 -27.04 8.69
CA ASP A 710 -29.59 -26.30 7.75
C ASP A 710 -30.70 -27.23 7.20
N LYS A 711 -31.93 -26.71 7.14
CA LYS A 711 -33.08 -27.35 6.50
C LYS A 711 -33.57 -26.48 5.35
N VAL A 712 -33.95 -27.11 4.25
CA VAL A 712 -34.52 -26.47 3.07
C VAL A 712 -35.88 -27.08 2.74
N GLN A 713 -36.62 -26.43 1.85
CA GLN A 713 -37.92 -26.92 1.42
C GLN A 713 -37.83 -28.31 0.76
N ASN A 714 -38.70 -29.21 1.21
CA ASN A 714 -38.99 -30.50 0.63
C ASN A 714 -40.52 -30.71 0.66
N LEU A 715 -41.16 -30.58 -0.49
CA LEU A 715 -42.62 -30.51 -0.61
C LEU A 715 -43.18 -29.42 0.31
N ASN A 716 -44.11 -29.74 1.22
CA ASN A 716 -44.68 -28.75 2.16
C ASN A 716 -43.98 -28.71 3.53
N THR A 717 -42.76 -29.24 3.65
CA THR A 717 -42.02 -29.26 4.93
C THR A 717 -40.58 -28.79 4.76
N LEU A 718 -39.92 -28.43 5.87
CA LEU A 718 -38.47 -28.18 5.89
C LEU A 718 -37.74 -29.46 6.32
N SER A 719 -36.98 -30.04 5.40
CA SER A 719 -36.18 -31.25 5.62
C SER A 719 -34.70 -30.92 5.77
N ARG A 720 -33.98 -31.71 6.56
CA ARG A 720 -32.53 -31.54 6.78
C ARG A 720 -31.79 -31.73 5.46
N ALA A 721 -30.99 -30.76 5.08
CA ALA A 721 -30.19 -30.81 3.86
C ALA A 721 -28.68 -30.84 4.15
N MET A 722 -28.24 -30.09 5.16
CA MET A 722 -26.82 -29.88 5.40
C MET A 722 -26.51 -29.84 6.91
N LEU A 723 -25.35 -30.37 7.27
CA LEU A 723 -24.84 -30.33 8.64
C LEU A 723 -23.37 -29.91 8.63
N ALA A 724 -23.04 -28.93 9.45
CA ALA A 724 -21.70 -28.38 9.56
C ALA A 724 -21.16 -28.45 10.98
N ASN A 725 -19.91 -28.91 11.11
CA ASN A 725 -19.16 -28.90 12.36
C ASN A 725 -17.95 -27.97 12.20
N GLU A 726 -17.73 -27.08 13.15
CA GLU A 726 -16.59 -26.17 13.15
C GLU A 726 -15.89 -26.18 14.51
N ALA A 727 -14.58 -26.40 14.54
CA ALA A 727 -13.76 -26.24 15.73
C ALA A 727 -12.73 -25.15 15.48
N GLY A 728 -12.48 -24.29 16.47
CA GLY A 728 -11.50 -23.22 16.33
C GLY A 728 -10.76 -22.87 17.61
N ILE A 729 -9.54 -22.38 17.45
CA ILE A 729 -8.63 -21.98 18.53
C ILE A 729 -8.00 -20.64 18.17
N ASN A 730 -8.06 -19.69 19.10
CA ASN A 730 -7.33 -18.44 19.08
C ASN A 730 -6.47 -18.34 20.34
N MET A 731 -5.15 -18.28 20.17
CA MET A 731 -4.18 -18.23 21.26
C MET A 731 -3.18 -17.10 21.04
N ALA A 732 -2.96 -16.26 22.06
CA ALA A 732 -1.91 -15.25 22.08
C ALA A 732 -1.08 -15.37 23.36
N LEU A 733 0.14 -15.90 23.26
CA LEU A 733 1.11 -16.00 24.35
C LEU A 733 2.03 -14.77 24.34
N LEU A 734 1.64 -13.72 25.06
CA LEU A 734 2.32 -12.41 25.05
C LEU A 734 3.12 -12.12 26.34
N LYS A 735 2.99 -12.97 27.37
CA LYS A 735 3.62 -12.75 28.70
C LYS A 735 5.15 -12.79 28.65
N SER A 736 5.74 -13.65 27.81
CA SER A 736 7.20 -13.81 27.74
C SER A 736 7.83 -12.73 26.85
N ARG A 737 8.91 -12.11 27.32
CA ARG A 737 9.74 -11.21 26.49
C ARG A 737 10.64 -11.96 25.50
N ARG A 738 10.85 -13.27 25.71
CA ARG A 738 11.70 -14.14 24.88
C ARG A 738 10.95 -14.81 23.74
N SER A 739 9.64 -15.02 23.89
CA SER A 739 8.80 -15.71 22.90
C SER A 739 7.42 -15.09 22.93
N LYS A 740 6.97 -14.55 21.79
CA LYS A 740 5.60 -14.10 21.58
C LYS A 740 5.00 -14.96 20.47
N LEU A 741 3.89 -15.63 20.75
CA LEU A 741 3.21 -16.51 19.80
C LEU A 741 1.76 -16.06 19.68
N MET A 742 1.29 -15.91 18.45
CA MET A 742 -0.12 -15.78 18.11
C MET A 742 -0.47 -16.93 17.16
N LEU A 743 -1.58 -17.61 17.43
CA LEU A 743 -2.09 -18.74 16.68
C LEU A 743 -3.59 -18.53 16.50
N THR A 744 -4.06 -18.63 15.27
CA THR A 744 -5.47 -18.78 14.92
C THR A 744 -5.59 -20.03 14.08
N PHE A 745 -6.52 -20.90 14.41
CA PHE A 745 -6.81 -22.12 13.67
C PHE A 745 -8.31 -22.36 13.69
N SER A 746 -8.88 -22.72 12.54
CA SER A 746 -10.27 -23.11 12.40
C SER A 746 -10.36 -24.27 11.42
N TYR A 747 -11.09 -25.31 11.79
CA TYR A 747 -11.44 -26.42 10.90
C TYR A 747 -12.95 -26.53 10.82
N ARG A 748 -13.48 -26.64 9.61
CA ARG A 748 -14.91 -26.78 9.34
C ARG A 748 -15.12 -27.93 8.36
N GLN A 749 -16.09 -28.78 8.67
CA GLN A 749 -16.57 -29.83 7.79
C GLN A 749 -18.05 -29.58 7.48
N LEU A 750 -18.40 -29.51 6.20
CA LEU A 750 -19.77 -29.42 5.69
C LEU A 750 -20.16 -30.75 5.06
N THR A 751 -21.20 -31.37 5.60
CA THR A 751 -21.77 -32.63 5.10
C THR A 751 -23.14 -32.38 4.48
N ILE A 752 -23.40 -33.05 3.36
CA ILE A 752 -24.69 -33.02 2.67
C ILE A 752 -25.47 -34.27 3.11
N GLN A 753 -26.65 -34.07 3.66
CA GLN A 753 -27.52 -35.16 4.14
C GLN A 753 -28.42 -35.69 3.02
N ASP A 754 -28.88 -34.82 2.12
CA ASP A 754 -29.67 -35.19 0.94
C ASP A 754 -29.25 -34.33 -0.27
N SER A 755 -28.64 -34.98 -1.27
CA SER A 755 -28.17 -34.34 -2.50
C SER A 755 -29.28 -33.89 -3.44
N ASN A 756 -30.52 -34.39 -3.27
CA ASN A 756 -31.66 -33.95 -4.08
C ASN A 756 -32.19 -32.58 -3.62
N LEU A 757 -31.90 -32.18 -2.38
CA LEU A 757 -32.38 -30.94 -1.77
C LEU A 757 -31.44 -29.74 -1.99
N THR A 758 -30.18 -29.97 -2.37
CA THR A 758 -29.18 -28.90 -2.50
C THR A 758 -28.14 -29.20 -3.58
N GLN A 759 -27.72 -28.17 -4.30
CA GLN A 759 -26.63 -28.23 -5.28
C GLN A 759 -25.25 -27.95 -4.64
N VAL A 760 -25.23 -27.64 -3.34
CA VAL A 760 -23.99 -27.42 -2.58
C VAL A 760 -23.25 -28.74 -2.44
N ARG A 761 -21.94 -28.72 -2.70
CA ARG A 761 -21.07 -29.89 -2.53
C ARG A 761 -20.53 -29.97 -1.09
N PRO A 762 -20.31 -31.18 -0.54
CA PRO A 762 -19.60 -31.31 0.73
C PRO A 762 -18.20 -30.70 0.62
N ASP A 763 -17.71 -30.15 1.73
CA ASP A 763 -16.42 -29.45 1.74
C ASP A 763 -15.75 -29.54 3.12
N GLU A 764 -14.41 -29.52 3.12
CA GLU A 764 -13.59 -29.51 4.31
C GLU A 764 -12.61 -28.33 4.24
N THR A 765 -12.71 -27.43 5.19
CA THR A 765 -11.91 -26.20 5.20
C THR A 765 -11.09 -26.11 6.48
N GLY A 766 -9.76 -26.13 6.32
CA GLY A 766 -8.80 -25.73 7.34
C GLY A 766 -8.27 -24.32 7.08
N LEU A 767 -8.35 -23.45 8.08
CA LEU A 767 -7.70 -22.14 8.10
C LEU A 767 -6.72 -22.08 9.26
N GLY A 768 -5.54 -21.52 9.02
CA GLY A 768 -4.53 -21.38 10.06
C GLY A 768 -3.68 -20.12 9.86
N GLU A 769 -3.29 -19.50 10.96
CA GLU A 769 -2.32 -18.41 11.01
C GLU A 769 -1.44 -18.56 12.25
N ILE A 770 -0.13 -18.52 12.08
CA ILE A 770 0.88 -18.55 13.13
C ILE A 770 1.78 -17.33 12.98
N ASN A 771 1.96 -16.63 14.09
CA ASN A 771 2.75 -15.42 14.20
C ASN A 771 3.69 -15.55 15.41
N HIS A 772 4.95 -15.93 15.17
CA HIS A 772 5.94 -16.23 16.22
C HIS A 772 7.14 -15.30 16.19
N LYS A 773 7.46 -14.69 17.32
CA LYS A 773 8.66 -13.86 17.53
C LYS A 773 9.48 -14.44 18.68
N LEU A 774 10.66 -14.93 18.37
CA LEU A 774 11.58 -15.59 19.29
C LEU A 774 12.87 -14.78 19.46
N ARG A 775 13.32 -14.62 20.71
CA ARG A 775 14.58 -13.99 21.10
C ARG A 775 15.19 -14.76 22.28
N LEU A 776 16.07 -15.71 21.98
CA LEU A 776 16.78 -16.51 22.98
C LEU A 776 18.17 -15.96 23.27
N TRP A 777 18.69 -16.25 24.46
CA TRP A 777 20.06 -15.92 24.90
C TRP A 777 20.50 -14.49 24.60
N LYS A 778 19.72 -13.50 25.08
CA LYS A 778 19.94 -12.05 24.86
C LYS A 778 19.93 -11.64 23.36
N GLY A 779 19.34 -12.48 22.51
CA GLY A 779 19.20 -12.29 21.06
C GLY A 779 20.37 -12.83 20.25
N ALA A 780 21.12 -13.80 20.79
CA ALA A 780 22.04 -14.60 19.98
C ALA A 780 21.31 -15.50 18.99
N LEU A 781 20.08 -15.91 19.32
CA LEU A 781 19.13 -16.44 18.35
C LEU A 781 17.93 -15.51 18.32
N THR A 782 17.60 -15.00 17.15
CA THR A 782 16.32 -14.33 16.90
C THR A 782 15.64 -14.99 15.72
N ALA A 783 14.35 -15.30 15.86
CA ALA A 783 13.53 -15.81 14.78
C ALA A 783 12.22 -15.04 14.72
N ASN A 784 11.79 -14.68 13.51
CA ASN A 784 10.44 -14.18 13.25
C ASN A 784 9.82 -15.10 12.21
N THR A 785 8.73 -15.77 12.55
CA THR A 785 8.07 -16.75 11.70
C THR A 785 6.60 -16.39 11.56
N PHE A 786 6.14 -16.34 10.32
CA PHE A 786 4.77 -16.19 9.91
C PHE A 786 4.39 -17.40 9.05
N TYR A 787 3.24 -17.98 9.30
CA TYR A 787 2.69 -19.06 8.49
C TYR A 787 1.18 -18.90 8.41
N GLN A 788 0.62 -19.00 7.21
CA GLN A 788 -0.80 -18.94 6.96
C GLN A 788 -1.17 -20.05 5.97
N ILE A 789 -2.34 -20.64 6.18
CA ILE A 789 -2.90 -21.67 5.31
C ILE A 789 -4.41 -21.44 5.19
N GLY A 790 -4.97 -21.66 4.01
CA GLY A 790 -6.41 -21.60 3.79
C GLY A 790 -6.81 -21.69 2.33
N SER A 791 -8.10 -21.84 2.04
CA SER A 791 -8.58 -21.85 0.66
C SER A 791 -8.80 -20.41 0.14
N VAL A 792 -8.31 -20.16 -1.06
CA VAL A 792 -8.29 -18.86 -1.74
C VAL A 792 -8.60 -19.07 -3.23
N MET A 793 -8.98 -18.02 -3.93
CA MET A 793 -9.13 -18.06 -5.38
C MET A 793 -7.80 -17.66 -6.06
N GLU A 794 -7.55 -18.23 -7.24
CA GLU A 794 -6.56 -17.73 -8.19
C GLU A 794 -7.29 -17.31 -9.47
N VAL A 795 -6.88 -16.18 -10.03
CA VAL A 795 -7.42 -15.63 -11.28
C VAL A 795 -6.36 -15.75 -12.35
N GLU A 796 -6.78 -16.11 -13.56
CA GLU A 796 -5.91 -16.07 -14.74
C GLU A 796 -5.48 -14.62 -14.99
N LYS A 797 -4.18 -14.42 -15.15
CA LYS A 797 -3.62 -13.07 -15.36
C LYS A 797 -3.43 -12.80 -16.83
N GLU A 798 -3.74 -11.56 -17.20
CA GLU A 798 -3.52 -11.06 -18.55
C GLU A 798 -2.76 -9.74 -18.47
N PHE A 799 -1.81 -9.55 -19.38
CA PHE A 799 -1.02 -8.34 -19.49
C PHE A 799 -1.11 -7.78 -20.90
N SER A 800 -1.11 -6.46 -21.00
CA SER A 800 -0.88 -5.73 -22.24
C SER A 800 0.23 -4.71 -22.01
N TYR A 801 0.94 -4.35 -23.06
CA TYR A 801 2.04 -3.40 -23.04
C TYR A 801 1.63 -2.13 -23.77
N LEU A 802 1.77 -1.00 -23.09
CA LEU A 802 1.50 0.32 -23.64
C LEU A 802 2.81 1.05 -23.87
N GLU A 803 2.95 1.66 -25.05
CA GLU A 803 4.11 2.47 -25.41
C GLU A 803 4.11 3.80 -24.66
N VAL A 804 5.27 4.18 -24.14
CA VAL A 804 5.52 5.43 -23.42
C VAL A 804 6.82 6.04 -23.93
N ALA A 805 7.07 7.31 -23.61
CA ALA A 805 8.33 7.95 -23.99
C ALA A 805 9.54 7.17 -23.43
N PRO A 806 10.64 7.02 -24.20
CA PRO A 806 11.85 6.35 -23.75
C PRO A 806 12.33 6.85 -22.38
N GLY A 807 12.63 5.92 -21.47
CA GLY A 807 13.06 6.22 -20.09
C GLY A 807 11.93 6.40 -19.07
N GLN A 808 10.67 6.38 -19.51
CA GLN A 808 9.51 6.38 -18.61
C GLN A 808 8.91 4.98 -18.40
N GLY A 809 9.29 4.01 -19.24
CA GLY A 809 8.84 2.62 -19.16
C GLY A 809 9.72 1.72 -18.29
N VAL A 810 9.45 0.43 -18.37
CA VAL A 810 10.23 -0.66 -17.75
C VAL A 810 10.57 -1.74 -18.78
N TYR A 811 9.81 -1.82 -19.87
CA TYR A 811 9.95 -2.83 -20.91
C TYR A 811 10.47 -2.22 -22.21
N SER A 812 11.11 -3.04 -23.03
CA SER A 812 11.51 -2.77 -24.40
C SER A 812 10.92 -3.85 -25.31
N TRP A 813 10.50 -3.47 -26.51
CA TRP A 813 10.04 -4.41 -27.54
C TRP A 813 11.15 -4.69 -28.56
N THR A 814 11.26 -5.92 -29.04
CA THR A 814 12.16 -6.31 -30.13
C THR A 814 11.45 -7.33 -31.01
N ASP A 815 11.27 -7.01 -32.29
CA ASP A 815 10.65 -7.89 -33.28
C ASP A 815 11.57 -9.10 -33.56
N TYR A 816 11.25 -10.24 -32.97
CA TYR A 816 12.10 -11.43 -33.07
C TYR A 816 11.81 -12.22 -34.35
N ASN A 817 10.59 -12.14 -34.88
CA ASN A 817 10.14 -12.89 -36.05
C ASN A 817 9.99 -12.06 -37.33
N ASN A 818 10.24 -10.74 -37.26
CA ASN A 818 10.16 -9.76 -38.33
C ASN A 818 8.76 -9.63 -38.97
N ASN A 819 7.69 -9.86 -38.20
CA ASN A 819 6.32 -9.73 -38.70
C ASN A 819 5.73 -8.31 -38.51
N GLY A 820 6.42 -7.42 -37.80
CA GLY A 820 5.96 -6.05 -37.52
C GLY A 820 4.77 -5.94 -36.57
N VAL A 821 4.36 -7.04 -35.93
CA VAL A 821 3.28 -7.14 -34.93
C VAL A 821 3.91 -7.30 -33.56
N LYS A 822 3.44 -6.53 -32.56
CA LYS A 822 3.96 -6.61 -31.20
C LYS A 822 3.32 -7.78 -30.46
N GLU A 823 4.09 -8.83 -30.22
CA GLU A 823 3.62 -10.05 -29.53
C GLU A 823 4.14 -10.11 -28.08
N LEU A 824 3.42 -10.82 -27.20
CA LEU A 824 3.68 -10.82 -25.76
C LEU A 824 5.05 -11.40 -25.37
N ASP A 825 5.62 -12.29 -26.19
CA ASP A 825 6.95 -12.87 -26.00
C ASP A 825 8.11 -12.00 -26.48
N GLU A 826 7.81 -10.88 -27.14
CA GLU A 826 8.78 -9.92 -27.67
C GLU A 826 9.07 -8.75 -26.72
N PHE A 827 8.38 -8.70 -25.58
CA PHE A 827 8.58 -7.68 -24.56
C PHE A 827 9.53 -8.17 -23.45
N GLU A 828 10.67 -7.49 -23.35
CA GLU A 828 11.70 -7.77 -22.33
C GLU A 828 11.84 -6.63 -21.34
N VAL A 829 12.30 -6.93 -20.13
CA VAL A 829 12.63 -5.89 -19.15
C VAL A 829 13.85 -5.13 -19.66
N ALA A 830 13.70 -3.83 -19.89
CA ALA A 830 14.74 -3.01 -20.48
C ALA A 830 15.99 -2.97 -19.59
N ALA A 831 17.14 -3.38 -20.15
CA ALA A 831 18.43 -3.35 -19.45
C ALA A 831 18.95 -1.92 -19.23
N PHE A 832 18.61 -1.00 -20.14
CA PHE A 832 19.03 0.40 -20.12
C PHE A 832 17.82 1.34 -20.16
N THR A 833 17.94 2.48 -19.49
CA THR A 833 16.85 3.46 -19.38
C THR A 833 16.39 3.97 -20.75
N ASP A 834 17.29 4.17 -21.71
CA ASP A 834 16.94 4.65 -23.05
C ASP A 834 16.13 3.62 -23.88
N GLN A 835 16.15 2.34 -23.50
CA GLN A 835 15.33 1.29 -24.13
C GLN A 835 13.97 1.12 -23.46
N ALA A 836 13.75 1.71 -22.28
CA ALA A 836 12.56 1.49 -21.49
C ALA A 836 11.38 2.35 -22.00
N ASN A 837 10.75 1.92 -23.09
CA ASN A 837 9.68 2.63 -23.79
C ASN A 837 8.32 1.92 -23.71
N TYR A 838 8.16 0.86 -22.92
CA TYR A 838 6.87 0.22 -22.66
C TYR A 838 6.57 0.05 -21.17
N ILE A 839 5.30 0.12 -20.83
CA ILE A 839 4.78 -0.21 -19.50
C ILE A 839 3.85 -1.42 -19.61
N ARG A 840 3.89 -2.30 -18.61
CA ARG A 840 2.99 -3.45 -18.53
C ARG A 840 1.74 -3.08 -17.74
N ILE A 841 0.57 -3.32 -18.31
CA ILE A 841 -0.74 -3.07 -17.73
C ILE A 841 -1.37 -4.43 -17.41
N TYR A 842 -1.73 -4.64 -16.14
CA TYR A 842 -2.53 -5.79 -15.74
C TYR A 842 -3.99 -5.61 -16.15
N ILE A 843 -4.52 -6.59 -16.88
CA ILE A 843 -5.93 -6.68 -17.23
C ILE A 843 -6.51 -7.86 -16.44
N PRO A 844 -7.37 -7.63 -15.43
CA PRO A 844 -7.89 -8.73 -14.64
C PRO A 844 -8.72 -9.69 -15.50
N GLY A 845 -8.44 -10.98 -15.35
CA GLY A 845 -9.21 -12.06 -15.98
C GLY A 845 -10.61 -12.20 -15.37
N THR A 846 -11.47 -12.94 -16.07
CA THR A 846 -12.85 -13.21 -15.64
C THR A 846 -13.02 -14.58 -14.98
N HIS A 847 -12.03 -15.47 -15.13
CA HIS A 847 -12.08 -16.84 -14.62
C HIS A 847 -11.35 -16.94 -13.27
N TYR A 848 -12.09 -17.30 -12.22
CA TYR A 848 -11.57 -17.52 -10.87
C TYR A 848 -11.69 -18.98 -10.51
N THR A 849 -10.59 -19.56 -10.06
CA THR A 849 -10.51 -20.96 -9.69
C THR A 849 -10.20 -21.11 -8.21
N LYS A 850 -10.94 -21.97 -7.50
CA LYS A 850 -10.68 -22.26 -6.07
C LYS A 850 -9.38 -23.06 -5.95
N THR A 851 -8.55 -22.65 -4.99
CA THR A 851 -7.24 -23.25 -4.69
C THR A 851 -7.03 -23.32 -3.18
N PHE A 852 -6.09 -24.13 -2.74
CA PHE A 852 -5.55 -24.05 -1.38
C PHE A 852 -4.23 -23.29 -1.39
N GLY A 853 -4.16 -22.26 -0.57
CA GLY A 853 -3.01 -21.39 -0.42
C GLY A 853 -2.26 -21.64 0.87
N ASN A 854 -0.93 -21.67 0.81
CA ASN A 854 -0.07 -21.49 1.97
C ASN A 854 0.85 -20.28 1.77
N GLN A 855 1.15 -19.60 2.87
CA GLN A 855 2.10 -18.50 2.91
C GLN A 855 3.00 -18.68 4.12
N PHE A 856 4.29 -18.84 3.90
CA PHE A 856 5.30 -18.99 4.94
C PHE A 856 6.36 -17.91 4.81
N SER A 857 6.81 -17.36 5.94
CA SER A 857 7.90 -16.40 5.98
C SER A 857 8.64 -16.55 7.30
N THR A 858 9.92 -16.91 7.24
CA THR A 858 10.78 -16.97 8.42
C THR A 858 12.06 -16.18 8.20
N SER A 859 12.50 -15.49 9.24
CA SER A 859 13.83 -14.88 9.30
C SER A 859 14.50 -15.30 10.59
N ILE A 860 15.56 -16.09 10.46
CA ILE A 860 16.35 -16.63 11.56
C ILE A 860 17.74 -16.00 11.51
N MET A 861 18.19 -15.45 12.63
CA MET A 861 19.53 -14.91 12.79
C MET A 861 20.19 -15.57 14.00
N ILE A 862 21.35 -16.18 13.75
CA ILE A 862 22.20 -16.80 14.75
C ILE A 862 23.49 -15.96 14.85
N ASN A 863 23.66 -15.28 15.98
CA ASN A 863 24.81 -14.43 16.29
C ASN A 863 25.41 -14.82 17.66
N PRO A 864 26.25 -15.88 17.70
CA PRO A 864 26.89 -16.37 18.92
C PRO A 864 27.81 -15.35 19.60
N ALA A 865 28.30 -14.34 18.86
CA ALA A 865 29.14 -13.27 19.41
C ALA A 865 28.48 -12.52 20.58
N ARG A 866 27.15 -12.50 20.66
CA ARG A 866 26.42 -11.90 21.78
C ARG A 866 26.63 -12.62 23.11
N ILE A 867 27.00 -13.90 23.10
CA ILE A 867 27.23 -14.71 24.30
C ILE A 867 28.71 -15.05 24.47
N TRP A 868 29.37 -15.47 23.38
CA TRP A 868 30.66 -16.17 23.47
C TRP A 868 31.87 -15.33 23.08
N ARG A 869 31.69 -14.05 22.68
CA ARG A 869 32.81 -13.15 22.34
C ARG A 869 33.86 -13.03 23.46
N ARG A 870 33.44 -13.14 24.72
CA ARG A 870 34.31 -13.08 25.91
C ARG A 870 34.46 -14.44 26.63
N SER A 871 34.11 -15.55 25.97
CA SER A 871 34.20 -16.88 26.59
C SER A 871 35.66 -17.29 26.84
N LYS A 872 35.92 -17.91 27.99
CA LYS A 872 37.23 -18.50 28.33
C LYS A 872 37.51 -19.79 27.56
N LYS A 873 36.48 -20.52 27.12
CA LYS A 873 36.60 -21.76 26.35
C LYS A 873 36.95 -21.44 24.89
N LYS A 874 38.11 -21.92 24.40
CA LYS A 874 38.61 -21.66 23.03
C LYS A 874 37.58 -21.98 21.94
N PHE A 875 36.93 -23.15 22.03
CA PHE A 875 35.89 -23.57 21.09
C PHE A 875 34.70 -22.57 20.98
N LEU A 876 34.16 -22.12 22.10
CA LEU A 876 33.05 -21.15 22.13
C LEU A 876 33.47 -19.78 21.56
N LYS A 877 34.71 -19.38 21.82
CA LYS A 877 35.30 -18.16 21.24
C LYS A 877 35.44 -18.28 19.72
N THR A 878 35.84 -19.44 19.19
CA THR A 878 35.86 -19.72 17.75
C THR A 878 34.46 -19.60 17.13
N LEU A 879 33.44 -20.21 17.75
CA LEU A 879 32.05 -20.10 17.32
C LEU A 879 31.52 -18.65 17.29
N SER A 880 32.10 -17.75 18.10
CA SER A 880 31.72 -16.34 18.13
C SER A 880 32.06 -15.57 16.85
N HIS A 881 32.94 -16.11 16.00
CA HIS A 881 33.29 -15.52 14.71
C HIS A 881 32.29 -15.85 13.60
N PHE A 882 31.47 -16.89 13.78
CA PHE A 882 30.47 -17.31 12.82
C PHE A 882 29.14 -16.61 13.08
N THR A 883 28.42 -16.27 12.03
CA THR A 883 27.05 -15.77 12.12
C THR A 883 26.27 -16.36 10.96
N ASN A 884 25.03 -16.75 11.21
CA ASN A 884 24.14 -17.26 10.17
C ASN A 884 22.90 -16.39 10.06
N GLN A 885 22.45 -16.16 8.83
CA GLN A 885 21.21 -15.47 8.53
C GLN A 885 20.44 -16.28 7.47
N LEU A 886 19.33 -16.87 7.89
CA LEU A 886 18.40 -17.58 7.03
C LEU A 886 17.15 -16.71 6.84
N VAL A 887 16.73 -16.57 5.59
CA VAL A 887 15.45 -15.96 5.20
C VAL A 887 14.79 -16.93 4.23
N TYR A 888 13.58 -17.37 4.54
CA TYR A 888 12.77 -18.16 3.64
C TYR A 888 11.38 -17.56 3.57
N ARG A 889 10.88 -17.36 2.36
CA ARG A 889 9.52 -16.89 2.07
C ARG A 889 8.95 -17.77 0.98
N ALA A 890 7.75 -18.28 1.18
CA ALA A 890 7.05 -19.06 0.19
C ALA A 890 5.59 -18.65 0.17
N VAL A 891 5.03 -18.47 -1.02
CA VAL A 891 3.61 -18.42 -1.29
C VAL A 891 3.35 -19.53 -2.30
N HIS A 892 2.38 -20.37 -2.01
CA HIS A 892 2.04 -21.52 -2.82
C HIS A 892 0.53 -21.60 -2.92
N LYS A 893 -0.01 -21.77 -4.13
CA LYS A 893 -1.42 -22.01 -4.39
C LYS A 893 -1.56 -23.24 -5.28
N THR A 894 -2.27 -24.24 -4.80
CA THR A 894 -2.43 -25.54 -5.45
C THR A 894 -3.89 -25.98 -5.51
N GLN A 895 -4.24 -26.79 -6.50
CA GLN A 895 -5.51 -27.52 -6.58
C GLN A 895 -5.42 -28.93 -5.99
N SER A 896 -4.26 -29.33 -5.48
CA SER A 896 -4.07 -30.62 -4.83
C SER A 896 -5.03 -30.82 -3.67
N THR A 897 -5.43 -32.08 -3.47
CA THR A 897 -6.25 -32.53 -2.35
C THR A 897 -5.41 -33.16 -1.23
N ASP A 898 -4.10 -33.37 -1.44
CA ASP A 898 -3.21 -33.89 -0.41
C ASP A 898 -2.87 -32.80 0.61
N ILE A 899 -3.23 -33.04 1.88
CA ILE A 899 -2.94 -32.12 2.98
C ILE A 899 -1.44 -31.85 3.15
N TRP A 900 -0.57 -32.81 2.81
CA TRP A 900 0.87 -32.58 2.89
C TRP A 900 1.35 -31.60 1.83
N GLU A 901 0.83 -31.65 0.61
CA GLU A 901 1.16 -30.68 -0.44
C GLU A 901 0.57 -29.30 -0.14
N ILE A 902 -0.67 -29.27 0.38
CA ILE A 902 -1.34 -28.03 0.77
C ILE A 902 -0.61 -27.34 1.94
N ALA A 903 -0.32 -28.08 3.01
CA ALA A 903 0.17 -27.51 4.26
C ALA A 903 1.68 -27.32 4.29
N ASN A 904 2.48 -28.12 3.56
CA ASN A 904 3.92 -28.05 3.65
C ASN A 904 4.48 -26.85 2.86
N PRO A 905 4.99 -25.81 3.53
CA PRO A 905 5.53 -24.65 2.82
C PRO A 905 6.89 -24.94 2.17
N PHE A 906 7.44 -26.14 2.33
CA PHE A 906 8.71 -26.57 1.72
C PHE A 906 8.51 -27.47 0.50
N PHE A 907 7.27 -27.86 0.21
CA PHE A 907 6.93 -28.56 -1.02
C PHE A 907 6.97 -27.57 -2.19
N ASN A 908 8.12 -27.52 -2.88
CA ASN A 908 8.41 -26.54 -3.92
C ASN A 908 8.63 -27.22 -5.28
N ASN A 909 7.66 -28.03 -5.71
CA ASN A 909 7.67 -28.59 -7.05
C ASN A 909 7.09 -27.57 -8.03
N ILE A 910 7.95 -26.94 -8.83
CA ILE A 910 7.52 -25.92 -9.79
C ILE A 910 6.84 -26.54 -11.02
N ASP A 911 7.21 -27.78 -11.34
CA ASP A 911 6.75 -28.49 -12.53
C ASP A 911 5.39 -29.18 -12.31
N ASP A 912 4.87 -29.17 -11.08
CA ASP A 912 3.56 -29.73 -10.75
C ASP A 912 2.42 -28.91 -11.39
N PRO A 913 1.61 -29.50 -12.28
CA PRO A 913 0.51 -28.79 -12.95
C PRO A 913 -0.62 -28.37 -11.98
N GLN A 914 -0.75 -29.01 -10.82
CA GLN A 914 -1.76 -28.62 -9.82
C GLN A 914 -1.39 -27.32 -9.10
N VAL A 915 -0.11 -26.92 -9.16
CA VAL A 915 0.39 -25.66 -8.59
C VAL A 915 0.10 -24.52 -9.56
N LEU A 916 -0.97 -23.77 -9.30
CA LEU A 916 -1.37 -22.66 -10.17
C LEU A 916 -0.49 -21.42 -10.00
N ASN A 917 0.01 -21.19 -8.77
CA ASN A 917 0.86 -20.04 -8.48
C ASN A 917 1.88 -20.40 -7.39
N MET A 918 3.14 -20.04 -7.60
CA MET A 918 4.18 -20.20 -6.60
C MET A 918 5.14 -19.01 -6.60
N ASN A 919 5.55 -18.56 -5.42
CA ASN A 919 6.62 -17.59 -5.24
C ASN A 919 7.43 -17.98 -4.00
N SER A 920 8.58 -18.60 -4.22
CA SER A 920 9.44 -19.16 -3.17
C SER A 920 10.84 -18.56 -3.25
N ASN A 921 11.28 -17.91 -2.19
CA ASN A 921 12.57 -17.25 -2.06
C ASN A 921 13.28 -17.75 -0.80
N PHE A 922 14.31 -18.57 -1.00
CA PHE A 922 15.20 -19.06 0.03
C PHE A 922 16.55 -18.37 -0.08
N ARG A 923 17.04 -17.83 1.03
CA ARG A 923 18.40 -17.29 1.13
C ARG A 923 19.00 -17.65 2.47
N ASN A 924 20.15 -18.30 2.43
CA ASN A 924 20.96 -18.58 3.61
C ASN A 924 22.36 -18.00 3.44
N THR A 925 22.79 -17.15 4.36
CA THR A 925 24.15 -16.59 4.36
C THR A 925 24.89 -16.95 5.64
N PHE A 926 26.00 -17.63 5.47
CA PHE A 926 26.98 -17.89 6.53
C PHE A 926 28.08 -16.86 6.46
N TYR A 927 28.32 -16.17 7.57
CA TYR A 927 29.37 -15.18 7.72
C TYR A 927 30.45 -15.72 8.64
N PHE A 928 31.70 -15.49 8.26
CA PHE A 928 32.86 -15.56 9.12
C PHE A 928 33.40 -14.15 9.31
N ASN A 929 33.59 -13.72 10.57
CA ASN A 929 34.17 -12.43 10.91
C ASN A 929 33.44 -11.22 10.31
N ARG A 930 32.10 -11.26 10.24
CA ARG A 930 31.25 -10.22 9.63
C ARG A 930 31.64 -8.79 10.02
N SER A 931 31.92 -8.55 11.30
CA SER A 931 32.27 -7.23 11.86
C SER A 931 33.76 -7.03 12.11
N HIS A 932 34.63 -7.97 11.72
CA HIS A 932 36.06 -7.86 11.95
C HIS A 932 36.71 -6.87 10.96
N PRO A 933 37.55 -5.92 11.42
CA PRO A 933 38.05 -4.84 10.58
C PRO A 933 39.10 -5.26 9.54
N LYS A 934 39.74 -6.43 9.66
CA LYS A 934 40.79 -6.87 8.72
C LYS A 934 40.32 -7.85 7.65
N PHE A 935 39.49 -8.82 8.01
CA PHE A 935 39.10 -9.90 7.12
C PHE A 935 37.67 -10.31 7.44
N GLY A 936 36.89 -10.63 6.42
CA GLY A 936 35.57 -11.25 6.56
C GLY A 936 35.27 -12.08 5.33
N ALA A 937 34.50 -13.15 5.52
CA ALA A 937 34.04 -13.99 4.43
C ALA A 937 32.55 -14.26 4.61
N ASP A 938 31.82 -14.38 3.50
CA ASP A 938 30.47 -14.90 3.50
C ASP A 938 30.23 -15.83 2.33
N ILE A 939 29.52 -16.91 2.60
CA ILE A 939 28.98 -17.82 1.59
C ILE A 939 27.47 -17.78 1.67
N SER A 940 26.84 -17.53 0.54
CA SER A 940 25.40 -17.40 0.41
C SER A 940 24.89 -18.42 -0.59
N TYR A 941 23.81 -19.12 -0.24
CA TYR A 941 23.00 -19.88 -1.17
C TYR A 941 21.66 -19.17 -1.33
N ARG A 942 21.20 -19.02 -2.58
CA ARG A 942 19.93 -18.42 -2.94
C ARG A 942 19.20 -19.34 -3.92
N LYS A 943 17.91 -19.57 -3.65
CA LYS A 943 16.97 -20.23 -4.55
C LYS A 943 15.72 -19.35 -4.68
N ASN A 944 15.33 -19.00 -5.90
CA ASN A 944 14.14 -18.20 -6.19
C ASN A 944 13.31 -18.91 -7.25
N GLN A 945 12.06 -19.24 -6.95
CA GLN A 945 11.14 -19.94 -7.83
C GLN A 945 9.86 -19.11 -7.94
N ILE A 946 9.42 -18.85 -9.17
CA ILE A 946 8.20 -18.12 -9.48
C ILE A 946 7.43 -18.94 -10.52
N LYS A 947 6.13 -19.15 -10.30
CA LYS A 947 5.20 -19.73 -11.26
C LYS A 947 3.93 -18.89 -11.26
N LEU A 948 3.44 -18.53 -12.44
CA LEU A 948 2.28 -17.68 -12.66
C LEU A 948 1.32 -18.35 -13.65
N LEU A 949 0.03 -18.32 -13.33
CA LEU A 949 -1.04 -18.70 -14.25
C LEU A 949 -1.44 -17.49 -15.11
N MET A 950 -1.11 -17.54 -16.39
CA MET A 950 -1.52 -16.57 -17.40
C MET A 950 -2.72 -17.10 -18.19
N THR A 951 -3.51 -16.23 -18.83
CA THR A 951 -4.58 -16.64 -19.75
C THR A 951 -4.05 -17.57 -20.86
N ASN A 952 -2.81 -17.37 -21.30
CA ASN A 952 -2.17 -18.20 -22.32
C ASN A 952 -1.58 -19.52 -21.79
N GLY A 953 -1.44 -19.71 -20.47
CA GLY A 953 -0.83 -20.90 -19.86
C GLY A 953 0.11 -20.55 -18.71
N PHE A 954 0.92 -21.49 -18.23
CA PHE A 954 1.88 -21.23 -17.16
C PHE A 954 3.17 -20.56 -17.64
N GLU A 955 3.63 -19.56 -16.89
CA GLU A 955 5.01 -19.06 -16.96
C GLU A 955 5.74 -19.37 -15.65
N SER A 956 6.95 -19.92 -15.74
CA SER A 956 7.76 -20.26 -14.57
C SER A 956 9.22 -19.81 -14.72
N LYS A 957 9.83 -19.40 -13.60
CA LYS A 957 11.22 -18.97 -13.51
C LYS A 957 11.86 -19.56 -12.25
N ASN A 958 13.04 -20.14 -12.39
CA ASN A 958 13.81 -20.72 -11.30
C ASN A 958 15.25 -20.20 -11.34
N LEU A 959 15.77 -19.74 -10.21
CA LEU A 959 17.14 -19.24 -10.07
C LEU A 959 17.79 -19.91 -8.86
N ASN A 960 18.84 -20.68 -9.09
CA ASN A 960 19.71 -21.26 -8.07
C ASN A 960 21.08 -20.58 -8.14
N GLU A 961 21.62 -20.13 -7.02
CA GLU A 961 22.93 -19.45 -7.01
C GLU A 961 23.68 -19.68 -5.69
N TRP A 962 24.93 -20.11 -5.82
CA TRP A 962 25.94 -20.02 -4.78
C TRP A 962 26.79 -18.78 -4.98
N ARG A 963 27.07 -18.06 -3.89
CA ARG A 963 27.91 -16.86 -3.93
C ARG A 963 28.89 -16.83 -2.76
N LEU A 964 30.17 -16.75 -3.09
CA LEU A 964 31.25 -16.51 -2.16
C LEU A 964 31.65 -15.04 -2.21
N LYS A 965 31.84 -14.41 -1.05
CA LYS A 965 32.44 -13.07 -0.91
C LYS A 965 33.55 -13.10 0.12
N LEU A 966 34.70 -12.58 -0.25
CA LEU A 966 35.84 -12.38 0.65
C LEU A 966 36.17 -10.89 0.69
N ARG A 967 36.42 -10.37 1.90
CA ARG A 967 36.89 -9.00 2.13
C ARG A 967 38.19 -9.08 2.91
N TRP A 968 39.26 -8.52 2.36
CA TRP A 968 40.55 -8.43 3.03
C TRP A 968 41.11 -7.01 3.00
N ASN A 969 41.13 -6.35 4.15
CA ASN A 969 41.77 -5.07 4.38
C ASN A 969 43.23 -5.31 4.77
N PHE A 970 44.07 -5.62 3.78
CA PHE A 970 45.48 -5.99 4.00
C PHE A 970 46.36 -4.81 4.43
N ALA A 971 45.96 -3.57 4.10
CA ALA A 971 46.54 -2.34 4.61
C ALA A 971 45.45 -1.34 4.99
N ARG A 972 45.78 -0.31 5.80
CA ARG A 972 44.78 0.70 6.24
C ARG A 972 44.06 1.41 5.09
N LYS A 973 44.73 1.53 3.94
CA LYS A 973 44.24 2.23 2.74
C LYS A 973 43.79 1.28 1.62
N TRP A 974 43.99 -0.03 1.77
CA TRP A 974 43.76 -0.98 0.69
C TRP A 974 42.87 -2.14 1.14
N GLN A 975 41.89 -2.46 0.30
CA GLN A 975 40.93 -3.53 0.52
C GLN A 975 40.81 -4.35 -0.77
N ILE A 976 40.93 -5.67 -0.66
CA ILE A 976 40.60 -6.59 -1.74
C ILE A 976 39.23 -7.17 -1.42
N ASN A 977 38.33 -7.12 -2.40
CA ASN A 977 37.10 -7.88 -2.42
C ASN A 977 37.21 -8.93 -3.52
N PHE A 978 36.85 -10.16 -3.19
CA PHE A 978 36.69 -11.22 -4.17
C PHE A 978 35.24 -11.69 -4.10
N ARG A 979 34.57 -11.79 -5.24
CA ARG A 979 33.27 -12.42 -5.37
C ARG A 979 33.34 -13.53 -6.40
N GLY A 980 32.82 -14.70 -6.06
CA GLY A 980 32.56 -15.77 -7.02
C GLY A 980 31.09 -16.15 -6.95
N SER A 981 30.47 -16.41 -8.09
CA SER A 981 29.12 -16.98 -8.17
C SER A 981 29.04 -18.08 -9.20
N ASP A 982 28.28 -19.10 -8.85
CA ASP A 982 27.95 -20.24 -9.70
C ASP A 982 26.45 -20.47 -9.55
N GLY A 983 25.74 -20.60 -10.66
CA GLY A 983 24.29 -20.63 -10.64
C GLY A 983 23.66 -21.12 -11.92
N GLU A 984 22.35 -21.27 -11.85
CA GLU A 984 21.50 -21.73 -12.94
C GLU A 984 20.21 -20.94 -12.93
N LYS A 985 19.82 -20.46 -14.11
CA LYS A 985 18.55 -19.76 -14.35
C LYS A 985 17.74 -20.56 -15.37
N LEU A 986 16.54 -20.97 -14.99
CA LEU A 986 15.58 -21.66 -15.85
C LEU A 986 14.34 -20.78 -16.04
N ALA A 987 13.83 -20.72 -17.25
CA ALA A 987 12.52 -20.15 -17.58
C ALA A 987 11.78 -21.12 -18.50
N ASN A 988 10.50 -21.36 -18.21
CA ASN A 988 9.60 -22.18 -19.01
C ASN A 988 8.26 -21.44 -19.21
N SER A 989 7.69 -21.55 -20.39
CA SER A 989 6.44 -20.96 -20.84
C SER A 989 5.63 -22.00 -21.59
N GLU A 990 4.38 -22.24 -21.18
CA GLU A 990 3.52 -23.24 -21.83
C GLU A 990 3.08 -22.83 -23.25
N TYR A 991 3.03 -21.52 -23.53
CA TYR A 991 2.53 -20.99 -24.81
C TYR A 991 3.64 -20.48 -25.74
N PHE A 992 4.76 -20.04 -25.18
CA PHE A 992 5.84 -19.38 -25.94
C PHE A 992 7.17 -20.12 -25.78
N ASP A 993 7.42 -21.10 -26.64
CA ASP A 993 8.69 -21.86 -26.66
C ASP A 993 9.92 -20.96 -26.83
N SER A 994 9.75 -19.79 -27.47
CA SER A 994 10.80 -18.77 -27.65
C SER A 994 11.38 -18.23 -26.33
N ARG A 995 10.63 -18.37 -25.23
CA ARG A 995 11.01 -17.87 -23.90
C ARG A 995 11.65 -18.93 -23.00
N ASP A 996 11.77 -20.16 -23.48
CA ASP A 996 12.30 -21.28 -22.72
C ASP A 996 13.83 -21.31 -22.75
N TYR A 997 14.44 -21.32 -21.56
CA TYR A 997 15.90 -21.44 -21.45
C TYR A 997 16.34 -22.06 -20.13
N GLN A 998 17.52 -22.68 -20.15
CA GLN A 998 18.22 -23.18 -18.97
C GLN A 998 19.68 -22.74 -19.03
N ILE A 999 19.97 -21.60 -18.41
CA ILE A 999 21.26 -20.92 -18.49
C ILE A 999 22.08 -21.25 -17.24
N LYS A 1000 23.15 -22.02 -17.40
CA LYS A 1000 24.20 -22.18 -16.38
C LYS A 1000 25.15 -21.00 -16.44
N ASN A 1001 25.42 -20.37 -15.30
CA ASN A 1001 26.27 -19.20 -15.20
C ASN A 1001 27.40 -19.36 -14.17
N TYR A 1002 28.56 -18.85 -14.53
CA TYR A 1002 29.72 -18.78 -13.66
C TYR A 1002 30.33 -17.38 -13.76
N GLU A 1003 30.59 -16.73 -12.64
CA GLU A 1003 31.15 -15.39 -12.60
C GLU A 1003 32.22 -15.25 -11.50
N VAL A 1004 33.36 -14.65 -11.84
CA VAL A 1004 34.45 -14.34 -10.91
C VAL A 1004 34.77 -12.86 -10.98
N GLU A 1005 34.77 -12.20 -9.83
CA GLU A 1005 34.93 -10.76 -9.67
C GLU A 1005 35.98 -10.43 -8.59
N PRO A 1006 37.28 -10.33 -8.95
CA PRO A 1006 38.26 -9.63 -8.15
C PRO A 1006 38.08 -8.11 -8.23
N ASN A 1007 38.15 -7.43 -7.09
CA ASN A 1007 37.99 -5.99 -6.97
C ASN A 1007 38.97 -5.43 -5.93
N ILE A 1008 39.91 -4.60 -6.38
CA ILE A 1008 40.87 -3.92 -5.52
C ILE A 1008 40.37 -2.50 -5.26
N VAL A 1009 40.24 -2.14 -3.99
CA VAL A 1009 39.76 -0.84 -3.52
C VAL A 1009 40.90 -0.11 -2.81
N PHE A 1010 41.19 1.09 -3.28
CA PHE A 1010 42.11 2.04 -2.65
C PHE A 1010 41.32 3.18 -2.02
N GLN A 1011 41.39 3.30 -0.70
CA GLN A 1011 40.75 4.35 0.09
C GLN A 1011 41.81 5.04 0.97
N PRO A 1012 42.59 5.98 0.42
CA PRO A 1012 43.69 6.62 1.16
C PRO A 1012 43.24 7.52 2.30
N ASN A 1013 42.01 8.04 2.24
CA ASN A 1013 41.39 8.91 3.23
C ASN A 1013 39.85 8.78 3.16
N LYS A 1014 39.11 9.56 3.95
CA LYS A 1014 37.63 9.54 3.96
C LYS A 1014 36.98 10.22 2.74
N TYR A 1015 37.77 10.90 1.90
CA TYR A 1015 37.30 11.67 0.75
C TYR A 1015 37.38 10.86 -0.53
N MET A 1016 38.43 10.07 -0.75
CA MET A 1016 38.66 9.38 -2.01
C MET A 1016 38.57 7.87 -1.86
N ARG A 1017 37.85 7.22 -2.77
CA ARG A 1017 37.77 5.76 -2.91
C ARG A 1017 37.82 5.40 -4.39
N ILE A 1018 38.87 4.73 -4.80
CA ILE A 1018 39.05 4.22 -6.16
C ILE A 1018 38.95 2.70 -6.11
N SER A 1019 38.38 2.08 -7.13
CA SER A 1019 38.38 0.63 -7.23
C SER A 1019 38.50 0.15 -8.67
N ALA A 1020 39.38 -0.82 -8.89
CA ALA A 1020 39.53 -1.53 -10.15
C ALA A 1020 38.94 -2.93 -9.99
N LYS A 1021 38.01 -3.26 -10.89
CA LYS A 1021 37.22 -4.49 -10.86
C LYS A 1021 37.37 -5.20 -12.20
N TYR A 1022 37.64 -6.50 -12.16
CA TYR A 1022 37.57 -7.35 -13.35
C TYR A 1022 36.49 -8.40 -13.12
N VAL A 1023 35.71 -8.71 -14.15
CA VAL A 1023 34.67 -9.74 -14.11
C VAL A 1023 34.86 -10.66 -15.30
N PHE A 1024 35.13 -11.91 -15.02
CA PHE A 1024 35.02 -12.98 -16.00
C PHE A 1024 33.69 -13.69 -15.79
N GLY A 1025 32.88 -13.79 -16.84
CA GLY A 1025 31.58 -14.46 -16.79
C GLY A 1025 31.42 -15.43 -17.95
N SER A 1026 30.88 -16.62 -17.69
CA SER A 1026 30.47 -17.56 -18.73
C SER A 1026 29.02 -17.96 -18.49
N LYS A 1027 28.20 -17.91 -19.55
CA LYS A 1027 26.82 -18.40 -19.53
C LYS A 1027 26.63 -19.40 -20.66
N GLN A 1028 25.95 -20.51 -20.40
CA GLN A 1028 25.65 -21.55 -21.39
C GLN A 1028 24.18 -21.97 -21.25
N ASN A 1029 23.43 -21.88 -22.34
CA ASN A 1029 22.10 -22.48 -22.43
C ASN A 1029 22.25 -23.99 -22.65
N THR A 1030 21.59 -24.82 -21.84
CA THR A 1030 21.67 -26.29 -21.95
C THR A 1030 20.53 -26.90 -22.75
N ILE A 1031 19.51 -26.11 -23.07
CA ILE A 1031 18.38 -26.46 -23.94
C ILE A 1031 18.40 -25.60 -25.22
N GLY A 1032 17.45 -25.80 -26.14
CA GLY A 1032 17.40 -25.03 -27.39
C GLY A 1032 18.65 -25.21 -28.27
N ASN A 1033 19.16 -24.13 -28.85
CA ASN A 1033 20.33 -24.18 -29.76
C ASN A 1033 21.68 -24.19 -29.03
N ARG A 1034 21.68 -24.39 -27.70
CA ARG A 1034 22.90 -24.43 -26.85
C ARG A 1034 23.77 -23.18 -26.99
N GLU A 1035 23.12 -22.02 -26.97
CA GLU A 1035 23.77 -20.72 -27.05
C GLU A 1035 24.76 -20.54 -25.89
N SER A 1036 25.86 -19.84 -26.14
CA SER A 1036 26.87 -19.59 -25.11
C SER A 1036 27.46 -18.20 -25.21
N VAL A 1037 27.82 -17.62 -24.07
CA VAL A 1037 28.55 -16.35 -24.02
C VAL A 1037 29.70 -16.41 -23.03
N LYS A 1038 30.85 -15.92 -23.47
CA LYS A 1038 31.97 -15.58 -22.60
C LYS A 1038 32.09 -14.07 -22.53
N SER A 1039 32.15 -13.52 -21.33
CA SER A 1039 32.20 -12.09 -21.10
C SER A 1039 33.43 -11.73 -20.24
N ASN A 1040 34.15 -10.72 -20.70
CA ASN A 1040 35.27 -10.11 -19.98
C ASN A 1040 34.92 -8.65 -19.72
N ARG A 1041 34.79 -8.26 -18.46
CA ARG A 1041 34.45 -6.89 -18.07
C ARG A 1041 35.53 -6.28 -17.21
N VAL A 1042 36.08 -5.15 -17.61
CA VAL A 1042 37.02 -4.36 -16.80
C VAL A 1042 36.32 -3.06 -16.42
N ALA A 1043 36.21 -2.79 -15.12
CA ALA A 1043 35.51 -1.63 -14.58
C ALA A 1043 36.40 -0.83 -13.63
N PHE A 1044 36.54 0.46 -13.89
CA PHE A 1044 37.21 1.42 -13.01
C PHE A 1044 36.16 2.34 -12.39
N ASN A 1045 36.09 2.35 -11.06
CA ASN A 1045 35.20 3.22 -10.30
C ASN A 1045 36.00 4.19 -9.44
N ALA A 1046 35.60 5.45 -9.41
CA ALA A 1046 36.16 6.48 -8.54
C ALA A 1046 35.03 7.20 -7.82
N LYS A 1047 35.16 7.34 -6.50
CA LYS A 1047 34.26 8.12 -5.64
C LYS A 1047 35.07 9.15 -4.88
N TYR A 1048 34.68 10.42 -5.01
CA TYR A 1048 35.33 11.55 -4.37
C TYR A 1048 34.29 12.38 -3.59
N ASN A 1049 34.32 12.27 -2.26
CA ASN A 1049 33.54 13.07 -1.33
C ASN A 1049 34.29 14.39 -1.07
N LEU A 1050 33.87 15.47 -1.72
CA LEU A 1050 34.37 16.80 -1.40
C LEU A 1050 33.72 17.28 -0.09
N LEU A 1051 34.54 17.48 0.94
CA LEU A 1051 34.13 18.07 2.23
C LEU A 1051 33.23 19.29 2.00
N SER A 1052 32.00 19.25 2.51
CA SER A 1052 30.99 20.32 2.37
C SER A 1052 30.57 20.72 0.95
N LYS A 1053 31.13 20.11 -0.11
CA LYS A 1053 30.92 20.50 -1.51
C LYS A 1053 30.22 19.42 -2.36
N GLY A 1054 30.17 18.16 -1.95
CA GLY A 1054 29.40 17.12 -2.65
C GLY A 1054 30.10 15.77 -2.80
N ILE A 1055 29.54 14.90 -3.64
CA ILE A 1055 30.03 13.57 -3.96
C ILE A 1055 30.07 13.44 -5.47
N LEU A 1056 31.26 13.21 -6.03
CA LEU A 1056 31.46 12.84 -7.42
C LEU A 1056 31.70 11.33 -7.50
N ASN A 1057 30.94 10.62 -8.33
CA ASN A 1057 31.21 9.23 -8.69
C ASN A 1057 31.45 9.15 -10.20
N GLY A 1058 32.45 8.39 -10.61
CA GLY A 1058 32.69 8.01 -12.00
C GLY A 1058 32.87 6.51 -12.10
N SER A 1059 32.35 5.90 -13.16
CA SER A 1059 32.52 4.51 -13.52
C SER A 1059 32.78 4.43 -15.02
N VAL A 1060 33.80 3.70 -15.44
CA VAL A 1060 34.02 3.34 -16.85
C VAL A 1060 34.16 1.83 -16.91
N GLN A 1061 33.49 1.20 -17.86
CA GLN A 1061 33.50 -0.25 -18.05
C GLN A 1061 33.72 -0.57 -19.52
N TYR A 1062 34.69 -1.44 -19.78
CA TYR A 1062 34.86 -2.12 -21.07
C TYR A 1062 34.36 -3.55 -20.91
N ILE A 1063 33.54 -4.00 -21.85
CA ILE A 1063 32.81 -5.26 -21.81
C ILE A 1063 32.97 -5.94 -23.17
N SER A 1064 33.82 -6.94 -23.24
CA SER A 1064 33.93 -7.82 -24.41
C SER A 1064 33.02 -9.02 -24.21
N MET A 1065 32.13 -9.27 -25.17
CA MET A 1065 31.22 -10.41 -25.18
C MET A 1065 31.47 -11.26 -26.43
N ASP A 1066 31.76 -12.53 -26.25
CA ASP A 1066 31.84 -13.51 -27.32
C ASP A 1066 30.61 -14.40 -27.21
N TYR A 1067 29.57 -14.08 -27.98
CA TYR A 1067 28.29 -14.80 -28.01
C TYR A 1067 28.19 -15.68 -29.26
N LEU A 1068 27.86 -16.96 -29.05
CA LEU A 1068 27.62 -17.96 -30.08
C LEU A 1068 26.14 -18.37 -30.05
N GLY A 1069 25.40 -18.06 -31.11
CA GLY A 1069 23.98 -18.36 -31.26
C GLY A 1069 23.24 -17.30 -32.10
N ASN A 1070 21.92 -17.42 -32.22
CA ASN A 1070 21.09 -16.33 -32.76
C ASN A 1070 21.07 -15.15 -31.77
N GLN A 1071 21.43 -13.95 -32.23
CA GLN A 1071 21.44 -12.74 -31.40
C GLN A 1071 20.05 -12.08 -31.28
N ASN A 1072 19.11 -12.40 -32.18
CA ASN A 1072 17.75 -11.90 -32.16
C ASN A 1072 16.82 -12.93 -31.49
N SER A 1073 17.00 -13.15 -30.18
CA SER A 1073 16.14 -14.03 -29.40
C SER A 1073 16.02 -13.59 -27.93
N PRO A 1074 14.93 -13.97 -27.23
CA PRO A 1074 14.78 -13.71 -25.78
C PRO A 1074 15.96 -14.24 -24.95
N VAL A 1075 16.46 -15.43 -25.30
CA VAL A 1075 17.60 -16.07 -24.63
C VAL A 1075 18.88 -15.23 -24.80
N ALA A 1076 19.12 -14.71 -26.01
CA ALA A 1076 20.27 -13.85 -26.29
C ALA A 1076 20.20 -12.56 -25.47
N TYR A 1077 19.02 -11.94 -25.39
CA TYR A 1077 18.79 -10.73 -24.60
C TYR A 1077 19.09 -10.96 -23.11
N GLU A 1078 18.63 -12.08 -22.55
CA GLU A 1078 18.91 -12.47 -21.16
C GLU A 1078 20.39 -12.80 -20.92
N MET A 1079 21.05 -13.52 -21.84
CA MET A 1079 22.45 -13.92 -21.71
C MET A 1079 23.39 -12.71 -21.82
N MET A 1080 23.12 -11.80 -22.74
CA MET A 1080 23.92 -10.59 -22.96
C MET A 1080 23.47 -9.39 -22.11
N GLU A 1081 22.39 -9.51 -21.33
CA GLU A 1081 21.84 -8.44 -20.47
C GLU A 1081 21.55 -7.15 -21.28
N GLY A 1082 20.95 -7.31 -22.46
CA GLY A 1082 20.64 -6.20 -23.39
C GLY A 1082 21.84 -5.56 -24.10
N LEU A 1083 23.05 -6.12 -23.95
CA LEU A 1083 24.25 -5.75 -24.74
C LEU A 1083 24.35 -6.59 -26.02
N ARG A 1084 25.31 -6.26 -26.89
CA ARG A 1084 25.57 -6.96 -28.17
C ARG A 1084 26.84 -7.80 -28.12
N SER A 1085 26.96 -8.79 -29.01
CA SER A 1085 28.21 -9.53 -29.20
C SER A 1085 29.31 -8.59 -29.71
N GLY A 1086 30.53 -8.74 -29.22
CA GLY A 1086 31.68 -7.87 -29.51
C GLY A 1086 32.04 -6.92 -28.36
N ASP A 1087 32.63 -5.79 -28.72
CA ASP A 1087 33.17 -4.81 -27.79
C ASP A 1087 32.14 -3.74 -27.42
N ASN A 1088 31.79 -3.70 -26.14
CA ASN A 1088 30.84 -2.74 -25.58
C ASN A 1088 31.55 -1.85 -24.56
N PHE A 1089 31.22 -0.56 -24.54
CA PHE A 1089 31.74 0.39 -23.55
C PHE A 1089 30.58 1.05 -22.82
N THR A 1090 30.68 1.18 -21.51
CA THR A 1090 29.71 1.96 -20.71
C THR A 1090 30.46 2.89 -19.77
N TRP A 1091 29.96 4.10 -19.57
CA TRP A 1091 30.49 5.02 -18.60
C TRP A 1091 29.37 5.79 -17.91
N ASN A 1092 29.53 6.02 -16.62
CA ASN A 1092 28.64 6.83 -15.79
C ASN A 1092 29.46 7.86 -15.03
N ILE A 1093 29.01 9.10 -15.05
CA ILE A 1093 29.51 10.16 -14.18
C ILE A 1093 28.30 10.72 -13.44
N SER A 1094 28.34 10.73 -12.11
CA SER A 1094 27.32 11.35 -11.27
C SER A 1094 27.94 12.30 -10.28
N TYR A 1095 27.36 13.49 -10.15
CA TYR A 1095 27.77 14.51 -9.21
C TYR A 1095 26.58 14.95 -8.39
N GLN A 1096 26.66 14.76 -7.08
CA GLN A 1096 25.62 15.17 -6.14
C GLN A 1096 26.19 16.19 -5.15
N ARG A 1097 25.64 17.39 -5.15
CA ARG A 1097 26.05 18.47 -4.25
C ARG A 1097 24.85 19.03 -3.50
N THR A 1098 24.97 19.09 -2.18
CA THR A 1098 24.11 19.95 -1.37
C THR A 1098 24.63 21.39 -1.49
N ILE A 1099 23.97 22.22 -2.28
CA ILE A 1099 24.37 23.61 -2.57
C ILE A 1099 24.06 24.51 -1.36
N LEU A 1100 22.89 24.30 -0.75
CA LEU A 1100 22.41 24.94 0.48
C LEU A 1100 21.94 23.84 1.44
N LYS A 1101 21.78 24.13 2.74
CA LYS A 1101 21.33 23.13 3.75
C LYS A 1101 20.07 22.36 3.32
N ASN A 1102 19.24 22.98 2.50
CA ASN A 1102 17.95 22.53 2.02
C ASN A 1102 17.87 22.38 0.48
N LEU A 1103 19.00 22.44 -0.25
CA LEU A 1103 19.01 22.32 -1.72
C LEU A 1103 20.10 21.37 -2.18
N GLN A 1104 19.73 20.37 -2.98
CA GLN A 1104 20.60 19.34 -3.54
C GLN A 1104 20.49 19.32 -5.06
N LEU A 1105 21.62 19.47 -5.72
CA LEU A 1105 21.80 19.27 -7.15
C LEU A 1105 22.38 17.87 -7.38
N SER A 1106 21.80 17.14 -8.32
CA SER A 1106 22.28 15.85 -8.79
C SER A 1106 22.40 15.92 -10.31
N ILE A 1107 23.60 15.73 -10.84
CA ILE A 1107 23.85 15.61 -12.27
C ILE A 1107 24.27 14.17 -12.51
N SER A 1108 23.71 13.52 -13.52
CA SER A 1108 24.16 12.23 -14.00
C SER A 1108 24.32 12.25 -15.51
N TYR A 1109 25.37 11.61 -15.99
CA TYR A 1109 25.64 11.39 -17.39
C TYR A 1109 25.99 9.92 -17.57
N ASN A 1110 25.22 9.25 -18.42
CA ASN A 1110 25.44 7.88 -18.83
C ASN A 1110 25.79 7.90 -20.32
N GLY A 1111 26.85 7.20 -20.70
CA GLY A 1111 27.10 6.88 -22.09
C GLY A 1111 27.32 5.40 -22.26
N ARG A 1112 26.87 4.86 -23.39
CA ARG A 1112 27.14 3.50 -23.80
C ARG A 1112 27.45 3.45 -25.29
N LYS A 1113 28.40 2.63 -25.68
CA LYS A 1113 28.69 2.28 -27.07
C LYS A 1113 28.57 0.77 -27.19
N PRO A 1114 27.40 0.24 -27.56
CA PRO A 1114 27.27 -1.15 -27.94
C PRO A 1114 28.10 -1.47 -29.20
N ALA A 1115 28.38 -2.74 -29.43
CA ALA A 1115 29.06 -3.17 -30.65
C ALA A 1115 28.22 -2.82 -31.90
N ASP A 1116 28.89 -2.36 -32.96
CA ASP A 1116 28.28 -2.03 -34.26
C ASP A 1116 27.10 -1.03 -34.20
N THR A 1117 27.14 -0.11 -33.23
CA THR A 1117 26.18 1.00 -33.11
C THR A 1117 26.86 2.30 -32.73
N ASP A 1118 26.18 3.41 -33.02
CA ASP A 1118 26.60 4.73 -32.54
C ASP A 1118 26.59 4.82 -31.02
N VAL A 1119 27.37 5.77 -30.51
CA VAL A 1119 27.43 6.04 -29.07
C VAL A 1119 26.11 6.63 -28.61
N ILE A 1120 25.50 6.04 -27.58
CA ILE A 1120 24.28 6.53 -26.95
C ILE A 1120 24.67 7.34 -25.71
N HIS A 1121 24.12 8.53 -25.59
CA HIS A 1121 24.36 9.49 -24.52
C HIS A 1121 23.06 9.85 -23.84
N VAL A 1122 23.04 9.80 -22.50
CA VAL A 1122 21.90 10.23 -21.68
C VAL A 1122 22.42 11.09 -20.53
N GLY A 1123 22.09 12.37 -20.56
CA GLY A 1123 22.38 13.33 -19.49
C GLY A 1123 21.10 13.66 -18.72
N SER A 1124 21.20 13.70 -17.40
CA SER A 1124 20.11 14.17 -16.55
C SER A 1124 20.59 15.09 -15.44
N VAL A 1125 19.79 16.12 -15.16
CA VAL A 1125 20.04 17.11 -14.11
C VAL A 1125 18.80 17.17 -13.25
N GLN A 1126 18.95 16.89 -11.96
CA GLN A 1126 17.90 16.97 -10.95
C GLN A 1126 18.27 18.01 -9.89
N LEU A 1127 17.37 18.94 -9.64
CA LEU A 1127 17.43 19.84 -8.49
C LEU A 1127 16.36 19.42 -7.49
N ARG A 1128 16.75 19.23 -6.22
CA ARG A 1128 15.86 18.83 -5.13
C ARG A 1128 16.00 19.77 -3.94
N ALA A 1129 14.93 20.47 -3.58
CA ALA A 1129 14.82 21.20 -2.32
C ALA A 1129 14.22 20.29 -1.24
N PHE A 1130 14.72 20.40 -0.01
CA PHE A 1130 14.19 19.74 1.20
C PHE A 1130 13.59 20.78 2.13
N PHE A 1131 12.55 20.43 2.89
CA PHE A 1131 11.88 21.33 3.81
C PHE A 1131 11.93 20.83 5.23
#